data_AF-A0A921YU37-F1
#
_entry.id   AF-A0A921YU37-F1
#
_cell.length_a   1.000
_cell.length_b   1.000
_cell.length_c   1.000
_cell.angle_alpha   90.00
_cell.angle_beta   90.00
_cell.angle_gamma   90.00
#
_symmetry.space_group_name_H-M   'P 1'
#
loop_
_entity.id
_entity.type
_entity.pdbx_description
1 polymer ?
#
loop_
_entity_poly.entity_id
_entity_poly.type
_entity_poly.pdbx_seq_one_letter_code
_entity_poly.pdbx_strand_id
1 'polypeptide(L)'
;MFINFCCTRKEIAQMWTEELFALTYNLNQLNNPTIKFLEKLHTKITLKADKSGKILVKNIVRLFAQNKEDKKRVEKALSESGLPTGKNDTISQSKFQFEDFFAFYKSLTQRGEVQKIFNNLTDGKPHLSANQLVDFLNEVQRDPRLNEILHPYADLQRAKDLIKAYEHNKYHQQRSQLTFDGFLRFLMSEDNPIVAANKLDLCDDMDQPLAHYFINSSHNTYLTGHQITGKSSVEIYRQSLLAGCRCVELDFWNGRTEEPVIVHGYTFVPEISAKEVLEAIAESAFKTSDYPVVLSFENHCNPRQQAKIANYCRDIFGDMLLDKPLDSHQLEPGGELPPPSLLRNKIIIKNKKKHHHHHKKEDSVASEESEPRAEQPAPQGNGEVSHGTLARQGSKESSESSDSESSSGEEEAGGAEAGAGEDARETHAGAEISALVNYVQPVHFSSFESAEKKNRFYEMSSFDEKQATTLLKERPIEFVNYNKHQLSRVYPAGTRFDSSNFMPQVFWNAGCQLVALNYQTLDLAMQLNLGTFEYNRRCGYLLKPEFMRRKDRRLDPFAESTVDGIIAGSLSVTVLSGQLLTDKRCGTYVEVDMFGLPADTVRKKFRTRVVPNNGINPVYGEEPFIFKKVVLPELAMIRIAAHEESGRLVGHRVLPVVGLCPGYRHVNLRTDLGLPLPASLLLLVVVKDYVPDRLSELAEALANPIKYQSELDKREHQLAVLTEDTVPPDEPRRAAPAHAPAPIKHENMNDGSPSKLAIEESKKIIESEIISSTTSNAVTGDKNSQDQGDKKTNGTDESLAETLETLLSSKVVKEKEAELARKLDALRRKCDKEKKPASSKFYVSNKLVKKLSSKNIVGAGGAGEGAEEGAGGAGGAGGAAALERELRLRYHHATYAALEKAVRTDHHHQMKALADLLEGEKKEILNRLANSRKEDVKALAKKTNRDKDEILRIKREIHSQSVERGVAECCRLEQAYARRREQLARHHDKLLQLLLKHRDQELVKLERLCGGAPEG
;
A
#
# COMPACT_ATOMS: atom_id res chain seq x y z
N MET A 1 2.66 -12.37 -14.76
CA MET A 1 3.56 -13.31 -15.46
C MET A 1 3.60 -14.57 -14.61
N PHE A 2 3.09 -15.69 -15.12
CA PHE A 2 3.15 -16.97 -14.43
C PHE A 2 4.47 -17.68 -14.79
N ILE A 3 5.04 -18.41 -13.84
CA ILE A 3 6.18 -19.30 -14.08
C ILE A 3 5.66 -20.72 -13.89
N ASN A 4 5.61 -21.48 -14.97
CA ASN A 4 5.09 -22.84 -14.96
C ASN A 4 6.25 -23.83 -14.88
N PHE A 5 6.20 -24.74 -13.91
CA PHE A 5 7.16 -25.83 -13.75
C PHE A 5 6.46 -27.16 -14.03
N CYS A 6 7.15 -28.09 -14.69
CA CYS A 6 6.70 -29.46 -14.88
C CYS A 6 7.68 -30.39 -14.14
N CYS A 7 7.15 -31.22 -13.24
CA CYS A 7 7.94 -32.19 -12.50
C CYS A 7 7.78 -33.59 -13.11
N THR A 8 8.80 -34.43 -12.94
CA THR A 8 8.77 -35.82 -13.42
C THR A 8 7.80 -36.71 -12.66
N ARG A 9 7.41 -36.32 -11.44
CA ARG A 9 6.50 -37.07 -10.56
C ARG A 9 5.51 -36.13 -9.87
N LYS A 10 4.28 -36.61 -9.65
CA LYS A 10 3.22 -35.86 -8.96
C LYS A 10 3.62 -35.51 -7.52
N GLU A 11 4.21 -36.46 -6.80
CA GLU A 11 4.63 -36.27 -5.40
C GLU A 11 5.65 -35.13 -5.26
N ILE A 12 6.55 -34.98 -6.23
CA ILE A 12 7.55 -33.90 -6.25
C ILE A 12 6.85 -32.56 -6.47
N ALA A 13 5.92 -32.47 -7.43
CA ALA A 13 5.16 -31.25 -7.67
C ALA A 13 4.36 -30.83 -6.42
N GLN A 14 3.76 -31.80 -5.73
CA GLN A 14 3.00 -31.56 -4.50
C GLN A 14 3.90 -31.03 -3.38
N MET A 15 5.02 -31.72 -3.10
CA MET A 15 6.00 -31.27 -2.11
C MET A 15 6.51 -29.84 -2.41
N TRP A 16 6.88 -29.56 -3.66
CA TRP A 16 7.32 -28.21 -4.05
C TRP A 16 6.22 -27.16 -3.86
N THR A 17 4.96 -27.51 -4.16
CA THR A 17 3.83 -26.61 -3.99
C THR A 17 3.59 -26.28 -2.53
N GLU A 18 3.54 -27.29 -1.66
CA GLU A 18 3.30 -27.16 -0.23
C GLU A 18 4.42 -26.38 0.47
N GLU A 19 5.68 -26.79 0.26
CA GLU A 19 6.83 -26.18 0.92
C GLU A 19 7.09 -24.74 0.43
N LEU A 20 6.98 -24.49 -0.88
CA LEU A 20 7.18 -23.13 -1.41
C LEU A 20 6.07 -22.19 -0.93
N PHE A 21 4.84 -22.69 -0.82
CA PHE A 21 3.73 -21.93 -0.27
C PHE A 21 3.97 -21.58 1.21
N ALA A 22 4.36 -22.57 2.04
CA ALA A 22 4.68 -22.37 3.44
C ALA A 22 5.80 -21.32 3.64
N LEU A 23 6.84 -21.36 2.81
CA LEU A 23 7.92 -20.36 2.83
C LEU A 23 7.43 -18.96 2.43
N THR A 24 6.60 -18.86 1.39
CA THR A 24 6.16 -17.57 0.83
C THR A 24 5.22 -16.81 1.76
N TYR A 25 4.39 -17.53 2.53
CA TYR A 25 3.42 -16.94 3.46
C TYR A 25 3.86 -16.98 4.93
N ASN A 26 5.12 -17.34 5.19
CA ASN A 26 5.67 -17.29 6.54
C ASN A 26 5.79 -15.84 7.04
N LEU A 27 4.95 -15.47 8.02
CA LEU A 27 4.91 -14.10 8.55
C LEU A 27 6.21 -13.67 9.24
N ASN A 28 6.93 -14.60 9.87
CA ASN A 28 8.23 -14.29 10.48
C ASN A 28 9.24 -13.91 9.38
N GLN A 29 9.21 -14.57 8.22
CA GLN A 29 10.06 -14.20 7.09
C GLN A 29 9.68 -12.85 6.46
N LEU A 30 8.38 -12.52 6.42
CA LEU A 30 7.88 -11.24 5.91
C LEU A 30 8.17 -10.07 6.86
N ASN A 31 8.38 -10.37 8.14
CA ASN A 31 8.71 -9.41 9.21
C ASN A 31 10.14 -9.57 9.74
N ASN A 32 11.01 -10.17 8.93
CA ASN A 32 12.42 -10.36 9.24
C ASN A 32 13.09 -9.05 9.71
N PRO A 33 14.07 -9.13 10.62
CA PRO A 33 14.84 -7.97 11.04
C PRO A 33 15.76 -7.49 9.90
N THR A 34 16.26 -6.26 10.00
CA THR A 34 17.04 -5.62 8.92
C THR A 34 18.27 -6.43 8.54
N ILE A 35 18.94 -7.09 9.49
CA ILE A 35 20.11 -7.92 9.20
C ILE A 35 19.78 -9.10 8.26
N LYS A 36 18.59 -9.68 8.36
CA LYS A 36 18.14 -10.77 7.46
C LYS A 36 17.84 -10.26 6.05
N PHE A 37 17.39 -9.02 5.90
CA PHE A 37 17.28 -8.41 4.57
C PHE A 37 18.65 -8.14 3.93
N LEU A 38 19.66 -7.83 4.74
CA LEU A 38 21.05 -7.74 4.26
C LEU A 38 21.60 -9.11 3.85
N GLU A 39 21.35 -10.18 4.61
CA GLU A 39 21.69 -11.55 4.22
C GLU A 39 21.00 -11.96 2.90
N LYS A 40 19.72 -11.58 2.73
CA LYS A 40 18.98 -11.80 1.47
C LYS A 40 19.61 -11.02 0.30
N LEU A 41 20.09 -9.81 0.54
CA LEU A 41 20.76 -9.00 -0.47
C LEU A 41 22.11 -9.60 -0.87
N HIS A 42 22.90 -10.06 0.12
CA HIS A 42 24.13 -10.82 -0.10
C HIS A 42 23.87 -12.09 -0.91
N THR A 43 22.89 -12.90 -0.51
CA THR A 43 22.48 -14.12 -1.22
C THR A 43 22.10 -13.82 -2.68
N LYS A 44 21.33 -12.75 -2.91
CA LYS A 44 20.96 -12.30 -4.26
C LYS A 44 22.18 -11.93 -5.11
N ILE A 45 23.24 -11.39 -4.52
CA ILE A 45 24.50 -11.10 -5.23
C ILE A 45 25.24 -12.40 -5.54
N THR A 46 25.35 -13.30 -4.57
CA THR A 46 26.07 -14.58 -4.69
C THR A 46 25.44 -15.50 -5.73
N LEU A 47 24.10 -15.54 -5.83
CA LEU A 47 23.36 -16.29 -6.85
C LEU A 47 23.54 -15.74 -8.28
N LYS A 48 24.08 -14.54 -8.45
CA LYS A 48 24.42 -13.96 -9.77
C LYS A 48 25.84 -14.28 -10.23
N ALA A 49 26.55 -15.18 -9.55
CA ALA A 49 27.84 -15.67 -10.02
C ALA A 49 27.69 -16.42 -11.36
N ASP A 50 28.74 -16.37 -12.17
CA ASP A 50 28.80 -17.18 -13.38
C ASP A 50 29.06 -18.67 -13.09
N LYS A 51 29.11 -19.49 -14.15
CA LYS A 51 29.38 -20.95 -14.04
C LYS A 51 30.72 -21.27 -13.37
N SER A 52 31.65 -20.32 -13.27
CA SER A 52 32.94 -20.47 -12.60
C SER A 52 32.92 -20.03 -11.13
N GLY A 53 31.74 -19.71 -10.58
CA GLY A 53 31.59 -19.24 -9.19
C GLY A 53 32.14 -17.83 -8.98
N LYS A 54 32.18 -17.02 -10.04
CA LYS A 54 32.70 -15.65 -10.01
C LYS A 54 31.60 -14.61 -10.12
N ILE A 55 31.60 -13.67 -9.19
CA ILE A 55 30.66 -12.54 -9.11
C ILE A 55 31.30 -11.34 -9.81
N LEU A 56 30.64 -10.79 -10.83
CA LEU A 56 31.13 -9.61 -11.54
C LEU A 56 30.89 -8.34 -10.70
N VAL A 57 31.94 -7.56 -10.43
CA VAL A 57 31.86 -6.33 -9.59
C VAL A 57 30.81 -5.35 -10.12
N LYS A 58 30.70 -5.20 -11.44
CA LYS A 58 29.69 -4.36 -12.09
C LYS A 58 28.25 -4.71 -11.70
N ASN A 59 27.97 -5.99 -11.41
CA ASN A 59 26.63 -6.42 -10.99
C ASN A 59 26.31 -5.96 -9.56
N ILE A 60 27.32 -5.93 -8.68
CA ILE A 60 27.22 -5.38 -7.33
C ILE A 60 26.96 -3.88 -7.43
N VAL A 61 27.81 -3.14 -8.15
CA VAL A 61 27.71 -1.68 -8.31
C VAL A 61 26.35 -1.25 -8.86
N ARG A 62 25.80 -1.99 -9.84
CA ARG A 62 24.49 -1.71 -10.43
C ARG A 62 23.30 -1.99 -9.50
N LEU A 63 23.48 -2.79 -8.45
CA LEU A 63 22.41 -3.12 -7.51
C LEU A 63 22.15 -1.96 -6.54
N PHE A 64 23.19 -1.18 -6.21
CA PHE A 64 23.12 -0.10 -5.23
C PHE A 64 23.02 1.29 -5.85
N ALA A 65 23.45 1.46 -7.11
CA ALA A 65 23.51 2.78 -7.73
C ALA A 65 23.30 2.72 -9.25
N GLN A 66 22.47 3.64 -9.75
CA GLN A 66 22.31 3.90 -11.18
C GLN A 66 23.16 5.10 -11.65
N ASN A 67 23.28 6.14 -10.82
CA ASN A 67 24.02 7.36 -11.13
C ASN A 67 25.55 7.15 -11.10
N LYS A 68 26.30 7.91 -11.91
CA LYS A 68 27.76 7.80 -12.01
C LYS A 68 28.49 8.12 -10.70
N GLU A 69 28.03 9.10 -9.93
CA GLU A 69 28.67 9.50 -8.67
C GLU A 69 28.42 8.49 -7.56
N ASP A 70 27.18 8.02 -7.40
CA ASP A 70 26.87 6.97 -6.42
C ASP A 70 27.56 5.64 -6.77
N LYS A 71 27.74 5.34 -8.06
CA LYS A 71 28.57 4.19 -8.47
C LYS A 71 30.03 4.32 -7.99
N LYS A 72 30.63 5.51 -8.08
CA LYS A 72 31.98 5.75 -7.53
C LYS A 72 31.99 5.60 -6.01
N ARG A 73 30.91 6.01 -5.33
CA ARG A 73 30.77 5.82 -3.88
C ARG A 73 30.72 4.33 -3.52
N VAL A 74 29.98 3.52 -4.27
CA VAL A 74 29.94 2.06 -4.10
C VAL A 74 31.31 1.44 -4.41
N GLU A 75 31.98 1.86 -5.48
CA GLU A 75 33.35 1.41 -5.81
C GLU A 75 34.35 1.78 -4.70
N LYS A 76 34.24 2.96 -4.10
CA LYS A 76 35.06 3.38 -2.96
C LYS A 76 34.83 2.48 -1.73
N ALA A 77 33.57 2.22 -1.39
CA ALA A 77 33.22 1.35 -0.26
C ALA A 77 33.71 -0.10 -0.45
N LEU A 78 33.69 -0.62 -1.70
CA LEU A 78 34.30 -1.91 -2.03
C LEU A 78 35.81 -1.88 -1.77
N SER A 79 36.50 -0.82 -2.22
CA SER A 79 37.94 -0.65 -1.98
C SER A 79 38.30 -0.62 -0.50
N GLU A 80 37.56 0.15 0.31
CA GLU A 80 37.77 0.27 1.76
C GLU A 80 37.55 -1.05 2.50
N SER A 81 36.76 -1.95 1.90
CA SER A 81 36.46 -3.27 2.45
C SER A 81 37.40 -4.35 1.89
N GLY A 82 38.47 -3.97 1.18
CA GLY A 82 39.45 -4.90 0.61
C GLY A 82 38.96 -5.69 -0.61
N LEU A 83 37.87 -5.26 -1.25
CA LEU A 83 37.27 -5.94 -2.39
C LEU A 83 37.68 -5.31 -3.74
N PRO A 84 37.75 -6.10 -4.83
CA PRO A 84 38.05 -5.59 -6.17
C PRO A 84 37.07 -4.51 -6.65
N THR A 85 37.58 -3.51 -7.38
CA THR A 85 36.79 -2.35 -7.83
C THR A 85 36.74 -2.17 -9.34
N GLY A 86 37.57 -2.89 -10.12
CA GLY A 86 37.56 -2.80 -11.57
C GLY A 86 36.23 -3.28 -12.15
N LYS A 87 35.73 -2.57 -13.17
CA LYS A 87 34.40 -2.87 -13.77
C LYS A 87 34.28 -4.28 -14.36
N ASN A 88 35.40 -4.89 -14.74
CA ASN A 88 35.44 -6.26 -15.26
C ASN A 88 36.09 -7.23 -14.27
N ASP A 89 36.40 -6.76 -13.07
CA ASP A 89 36.95 -7.60 -12.03
C ASP A 89 35.87 -8.53 -11.50
N THR A 90 36.32 -9.65 -10.96
CA THR A 90 35.47 -10.70 -10.43
C THR A 90 35.88 -11.05 -9.02
N ILE A 91 34.89 -11.33 -8.18
CA ILE A 91 35.08 -11.81 -6.81
C ILE A 91 34.66 -13.28 -6.78
N SER A 92 35.50 -14.16 -6.25
CA SER A 92 35.09 -15.55 -6.03
C SER A 92 34.05 -15.60 -4.91
N GLN A 93 33.01 -16.42 -5.05
CA GLN A 93 32.02 -16.63 -3.99
C GLN A 93 32.66 -16.98 -2.64
N SER A 94 33.74 -17.77 -2.64
CA SER A 94 34.48 -18.13 -1.42
C SER A 94 35.05 -16.93 -0.66
N LYS A 95 35.39 -15.83 -1.38
CA LYS A 95 35.96 -14.59 -0.85
C LYS A 95 34.93 -13.46 -0.70
N PHE A 96 33.65 -13.79 -0.77
CA PHE A 96 32.56 -12.85 -0.60
C PHE A 96 31.53 -13.44 0.37
N GLN A 97 31.98 -13.70 1.59
CA GLN A 97 31.11 -14.16 2.68
C GLN A 97 30.28 -13.00 3.23
N PHE A 98 29.32 -13.30 4.10
CA PHE A 98 28.44 -12.27 4.65
C PHE A 98 29.22 -11.20 5.43
N GLU A 99 30.30 -11.56 6.12
CA GLU A 99 31.12 -10.60 6.86
C GLU A 99 31.86 -9.61 5.94
N ASP A 100 32.33 -10.07 4.77
CA ASP A 100 32.91 -9.20 3.74
C ASP A 100 31.85 -8.23 3.20
N PHE A 101 30.63 -8.73 2.98
CA PHE A 101 29.50 -7.92 2.56
C PHE A 101 29.07 -6.91 3.63
N PHE A 102 29.07 -7.31 4.91
CA PHE A 102 28.70 -6.44 6.01
C PHE A 102 29.74 -5.33 6.23
N ALA A 103 31.03 -5.64 6.08
CA ALA A 103 32.10 -4.63 6.02
C ALA A 103 31.86 -3.63 4.89
N PHE A 104 31.53 -4.12 3.68
CA PHE A 104 31.13 -3.28 2.55
C PHE A 104 29.90 -2.41 2.85
N TYR A 105 28.86 -2.99 3.45
CA TYR A 105 27.64 -2.27 3.83
C TYR A 105 27.94 -1.13 4.81
N LYS A 106 28.77 -1.37 5.83
CA LYS A 106 29.18 -0.33 6.80
C LYS A 106 29.95 0.79 6.11
N SER A 107 30.92 0.46 5.26
CA SER A 107 31.70 1.43 4.48
C SER A 107 30.83 2.25 3.52
N LEU A 108 29.80 1.62 2.94
CA LEU A 108 28.86 2.29 2.05
C LEU A 108 27.92 3.24 2.80
N THR A 109 27.35 2.78 3.91
CA THR A 109 26.28 3.48 4.63
C THR A 109 26.77 4.49 5.66
N GLN A 110 28.01 4.39 6.15
CA GLN A 110 28.66 5.35 7.05
C GLN A 110 27.71 5.91 8.13
N ARG A 111 27.37 5.07 9.11
CA ARG A 111 26.31 5.29 10.12
C ARG A 111 26.72 6.29 11.22
N GLY A 112 27.04 7.52 10.86
CA GLY A 112 27.50 8.56 11.79
C GLY A 112 26.48 8.93 12.88
N GLU A 113 25.19 8.81 12.61
CA GLU A 113 24.11 9.00 13.58
C GLU A 113 24.12 7.90 14.66
N VAL A 114 24.37 6.65 14.28
CA VAL A 114 24.50 5.53 15.24
C VAL A 114 25.78 5.67 16.03
N GLN A 115 26.86 6.16 15.41
CA GLN A 115 28.12 6.42 16.12
C GLN A 115 27.94 7.48 17.22
N LYS A 116 27.15 8.53 16.98
CA LYS A 116 26.81 9.52 18.01
C LYS A 116 26.04 8.90 19.17
N ILE A 117 25.03 8.07 18.87
CA ILE A 117 24.28 7.34 19.91
C ILE A 117 25.21 6.47 20.74
N PHE A 118 26.06 5.67 20.08
CA PHE A 118 27.02 4.80 20.75
C PHE A 118 27.98 5.60 21.64
N ASN A 119 28.56 6.69 21.12
CA ASN A 119 29.49 7.53 21.89
C ASN A 119 28.83 8.17 23.11
N ASN A 120 27.55 8.54 23.03
CA ASN A 120 26.79 9.09 24.16
C ASN A 120 26.55 8.02 25.23
N LEU A 121 26.35 6.76 24.84
CA LEU A 121 26.15 5.64 25.79
C LEU A 121 27.46 5.17 26.43
N THR A 122 28.61 5.39 25.77
CA THR A 122 29.92 4.91 26.24
C THR A 122 30.79 6.00 26.88
N ASP A 123 30.31 7.24 26.97
CA ASP A 123 31.11 8.42 27.32
C ASP A 123 32.39 8.54 26.48
N GLY A 124 32.26 8.25 25.18
CA GLY A 124 33.38 8.27 24.21
C GLY A 124 34.34 7.08 24.28
N LYS A 125 34.10 6.08 25.15
CA LYS A 125 34.90 4.84 25.18
C LYS A 125 34.64 3.98 23.94
N PRO A 126 35.60 3.13 23.52
CA PRO A 126 35.47 2.32 22.30
C PRO A 126 34.51 1.12 22.44
N HIS A 127 33.95 0.89 23.63
CA HIS A 127 33.08 -0.23 23.94
C HIS A 127 32.02 0.16 24.98
N LEU A 128 30.87 -0.47 24.90
CA LEU A 128 29.77 -0.42 25.86
C LEU A 128 29.92 -1.59 26.83
N SER A 129 29.88 -1.31 28.13
CA SER A 129 29.90 -2.38 29.15
C SER A 129 28.53 -3.05 29.28
N ALA A 130 28.49 -4.26 29.84
CA ALA A 130 27.22 -4.94 30.09
C ALA A 130 26.27 -4.15 31.02
N ASN A 131 26.78 -3.40 32.00
CA ASN A 131 25.94 -2.54 32.85
C ASN A 131 25.34 -1.38 32.05
N GLN A 132 26.14 -0.67 31.24
CA GLN A 132 25.61 0.40 30.38
C GLN A 132 24.60 -0.13 29.36
N LEU A 133 24.74 -1.38 28.90
CA LEU A 133 23.75 -2.02 28.05
C LEU A 133 22.45 -2.31 28.82
N VAL A 134 22.51 -2.71 30.10
CA VAL A 134 21.33 -2.85 30.97
C VAL A 134 20.60 -1.51 31.08
N ASP A 135 21.32 -0.43 31.39
CA ASP A 135 20.76 0.91 31.51
C ASP A 135 20.09 1.33 30.19
N PHE A 136 20.76 1.15 29.06
CA PHE A 136 20.20 1.43 27.73
C PHE A 136 18.92 0.62 27.44
N LEU A 137 18.90 -0.68 27.76
CA LEU A 137 17.73 -1.53 27.53
C LEU A 137 16.53 -1.09 28.37
N ASN A 138 16.77 -0.71 29.63
CA ASN A 138 15.71 -0.40 30.59
C ASN A 138 15.22 1.05 30.49
N GLU A 139 16.10 2.01 30.22
CA GLU A 139 15.78 3.44 30.19
C GLU A 139 15.35 3.92 28.80
N VAL A 140 15.90 3.35 27.72
CA VAL A 140 15.68 3.82 26.35
C VAL A 140 14.82 2.86 25.54
N GLN A 141 15.09 1.55 25.61
CA GLN A 141 14.44 0.55 24.73
C GLN A 141 13.14 -0.03 25.32
N ARG A 142 12.92 0.05 26.65
CA ARG A 142 11.76 -0.53 27.33
C ARG A 142 10.51 0.32 27.16
N ASP A 143 9.36 -0.34 26.94
CA ASP A 143 8.05 0.32 26.97
C ASP A 143 7.60 0.59 28.41
N PRO A 144 7.53 1.86 28.86
CA PRO A 144 7.15 2.19 30.23
C PRO A 144 5.70 1.81 30.57
N ARG A 145 4.85 1.56 29.56
CA ARG A 145 3.45 1.15 29.75
C ARG A 145 3.31 -0.32 30.14
N LEU A 146 4.37 -1.12 29.97
CA LEU A 146 4.35 -2.54 30.29
C LEU A 146 4.58 -2.77 31.78
N ASN A 147 3.74 -3.62 32.36
CA ASN A 147 3.84 -4.03 33.76
C ASN A 147 5.20 -4.68 34.06
N GLU A 148 5.85 -4.25 35.13
CA GLU A 148 7.21 -4.66 35.51
C GLU A 148 7.32 -6.12 35.98
N ILE A 149 6.21 -6.73 36.42
CA ILE A 149 6.19 -8.12 36.87
C ILE A 149 6.01 -9.06 35.67
N LEU A 150 5.08 -8.74 34.77
CA LEU A 150 4.84 -9.52 33.55
C LEU A 150 5.96 -9.35 32.52
N HIS A 151 6.58 -8.17 32.49
CA HIS A 151 7.68 -7.81 31.61
C HIS A 151 8.86 -7.29 32.46
N PRO A 152 9.65 -8.20 33.06
CA PRO A 152 10.75 -7.83 33.95
C PRO A 152 11.81 -6.99 33.24
N TYR A 153 12.48 -6.14 34.02
CA TYR A 153 13.63 -5.37 33.56
C TYR A 153 14.73 -6.30 33.04
N ALA A 154 15.45 -5.82 32.02
CA ALA A 154 16.66 -6.48 31.57
C ALA A 154 17.68 -6.49 32.72
N ASP A 155 18.25 -7.65 32.99
CA ASP A 155 19.29 -7.82 33.99
C ASP A 155 20.68 -7.96 33.34
N LEU A 156 21.71 -8.06 34.18
CA LEU A 156 23.07 -8.21 33.71
C LEU A 156 23.28 -9.49 32.88
N GLN A 157 22.51 -10.55 33.15
CA GLN A 157 22.61 -11.79 32.40
C GLN A 157 22.05 -11.63 30.99
N ARG A 158 20.89 -10.99 30.85
CA ARG A 158 20.29 -10.65 29.54
C ARG A 158 21.24 -9.79 28.70
N ALA A 159 21.87 -8.79 29.31
CA ALA A 159 22.87 -7.98 28.61
C ALA A 159 24.06 -8.82 28.13
N LYS A 160 24.60 -9.72 28.95
CA LYS A 160 25.69 -10.63 28.56
C LYS A 160 25.29 -11.57 27.41
N ASP A 161 24.06 -12.07 27.43
CA ASP A 161 23.55 -12.95 26.37
C ASP A 161 23.43 -12.22 25.04
N LEU A 162 22.94 -10.98 25.04
CA LEU A 162 22.91 -10.12 23.84
C LEU A 162 24.33 -9.81 23.33
N ILE A 163 25.28 -9.51 24.23
CA ILE A 163 26.68 -9.31 23.85
C ILE A 163 27.24 -10.59 23.22
N LYS A 164 26.97 -11.75 23.79
CA LYS A 164 27.38 -13.04 23.24
C LYS A 164 26.77 -13.30 21.86
N ALA A 165 25.52 -12.88 21.63
CA ALA A 165 24.84 -13.05 20.35
C ALA A 165 25.40 -12.14 19.25
N TYR A 166 25.71 -10.88 19.57
CA TYR A 166 25.98 -9.85 18.56
C TYR A 166 27.44 -9.39 18.47
N GLU A 167 28.26 -9.58 19.50
CA GLU A 167 29.68 -9.27 19.46
C GLU A 167 30.48 -10.40 18.79
N HIS A 168 31.10 -10.11 17.65
CA HIS A 168 31.87 -11.08 16.89
C HIS A 168 33.35 -11.10 17.30
N ASN A 169 33.85 -10.02 17.91
CA ASN A 169 35.20 -9.98 18.45
C ASN A 169 35.28 -10.76 19.78
N LYS A 170 35.90 -11.94 19.72
CA LYS A 170 36.04 -12.84 20.87
C LYS A 170 36.69 -12.20 22.10
N TYR A 171 37.61 -11.25 21.91
CA TYR A 171 38.23 -10.52 23.02
C TYR A 171 37.22 -9.68 23.81
N HIS A 172 36.38 -8.92 23.11
CA HIS A 172 35.35 -8.08 23.76
C HIS A 172 34.20 -8.93 24.29
N GLN A 173 33.79 -9.96 23.55
CA GLN A 173 32.77 -10.91 23.99
C GLN A 173 33.12 -11.56 25.33
N GLN A 174 34.36 -12.05 25.51
CA GLN A 174 34.81 -12.67 26.77
C GLN A 174 34.82 -11.69 27.96
N ARG A 175 34.99 -10.39 27.69
CA ARG A 175 34.98 -9.32 28.69
C ARG A 175 33.60 -8.73 28.93
N SER A 176 32.55 -9.27 28.32
CA SER A 176 31.17 -8.70 28.36
C SER A 176 31.15 -7.24 27.90
N GLN A 177 31.83 -6.96 26.80
CA GLN A 177 31.93 -5.64 26.17
C GLN A 177 31.33 -5.69 24.76
N LEU A 178 30.52 -4.70 24.40
CA LEU A 178 29.92 -4.55 23.08
C LEU A 178 30.61 -3.42 22.32
N THR A 179 31.19 -3.72 21.17
CA THR A 179 31.76 -2.71 20.28
C THR A 179 30.66 -2.02 19.47
N PHE A 180 31.03 -0.96 18.74
CA PHE A 180 30.12 -0.32 17.78
C PHE A 180 29.53 -1.31 16.77
N ASP A 181 30.31 -2.30 16.31
CA ASP A 181 29.84 -3.32 15.36
C ASP A 181 28.75 -4.19 15.99
N GLY A 182 29.00 -4.69 17.20
CA GLY A 182 28.03 -5.47 17.95
C GLY A 182 26.77 -4.68 18.28
N PHE A 183 26.90 -3.39 18.62
CA PHE A 183 25.77 -2.50 18.87
C PHE A 183 24.92 -2.26 17.61
N LEU A 184 25.56 -2.01 16.46
CA LEU A 184 24.85 -1.86 15.19
C LEU A 184 24.11 -3.15 14.81
N ARG A 185 24.74 -4.32 15.01
CA ARG A 185 24.09 -5.62 14.79
C ARG A 185 22.89 -5.82 15.71
N PHE A 186 23.03 -5.49 16.99
CA PHE A 186 21.92 -5.52 17.95
C PHE A 186 20.75 -4.65 17.46
N LEU A 187 20.99 -3.40 17.07
CA LEU A 187 19.93 -2.50 16.58
C LEU A 187 19.20 -3.02 15.34
N MET A 188 19.84 -3.89 14.56
CA MET A 188 19.32 -4.48 13.32
C MET A 188 18.79 -5.91 13.49
N SER A 189 18.77 -6.42 14.73
CA SER A 189 18.48 -7.82 15.07
C SER A 189 17.02 -8.09 15.40
N GLU A 190 16.68 -9.37 15.65
CA GLU A 190 15.37 -9.82 16.09
C GLU A 190 15.05 -9.51 17.55
N ASP A 191 16.06 -9.32 18.41
CA ASP A 191 15.88 -8.75 19.76
C ASP A 191 15.56 -7.25 19.72
N ASN A 192 15.75 -6.65 18.54
CA ASN A 192 15.60 -5.26 18.12
C ASN A 192 14.22 -4.71 17.69
N PRO A 193 13.06 -5.40 17.80
CA PRO A 193 11.96 -5.23 16.84
C PRO A 193 11.21 -3.90 17.03
N ILE A 194 10.62 -3.37 15.95
CA ILE A 194 9.77 -2.16 16.00
C ILE A 194 8.39 -2.44 16.62
N VAL A 195 7.88 -3.66 16.49
CA VAL A 195 6.60 -4.10 17.04
C VAL A 195 6.84 -5.39 17.80
N ALA A 196 6.16 -5.55 18.94
CA ALA A 196 6.23 -6.76 19.74
C ALA A 196 5.84 -8.00 18.92
N ALA A 197 6.65 -9.06 19.00
CA ALA A 197 6.49 -10.25 18.15
C ALA A 197 5.11 -10.90 18.31
N ASN A 198 4.54 -10.89 19.52
CA ASN A 198 3.22 -11.45 19.80
C ASN A 198 2.08 -10.80 19.02
N LYS A 199 2.23 -9.56 18.52
CA LYS A 199 1.20 -8.89 17.69
C LYS A 199 1.11 -9.46 16.28
N LEU A 200 2.17 -10.12 15.80
CA LEU A 200 2.17 -10.81 14.50
C LEU A 200 1.56 -12.21 14.60
N ASP A 201 1.61 -12.83 15.78
CA ASP A 201 0.96 -14.10 16.07
C ASP A 201 -0.56 -13.95 16.22
N LEU A 202 -1.26 -15.09 16.32
CA LEU A 202 -2.68 -15.12 16.63
C LEU A 202 -2.86 -14.79 18.12
N CYS A 203 -3.09 -13.51 18.42
CA CYS A 203 -3.09 -12.97 19.78
C CYS A 203 -4.46 -12.47 20.24
N ASP A 204 -5.37 -12.22 19.31
CA ASP A 204 -6.74 -11.83 19.66
C ASP A 204 -7.54 -13.04 20.12
N ASP A 205 -8.48 -12.82 21.03
CA ASP A 205 -9.50 -13.81 21.39
C ASP A 205 -10.40 -14.04 20.17
N MET A 206 -10.48 -15.29 19.71
CA MET A 206 -11.24 -15.71 18.52
C MET A 206 -12.58 -16.38 18.86
N ASP A 207 -12.97 -16.37 20.14
CA ASP A 207 -14.20 -16.94 20.70
C ASP A 207 -15.28 -15.88 21.02
N GLN A 208 -15.08 -14.62 20.61
CA GLN A 208 -16.11 -13.57 20.70
C GLN A 208 -17.11 -13.64 19.54
N PRO A 209 -18.33 -13.11 19.67
CA PRO A 209 -19.31 -13.06 18.57
C PRO A 209 -18.76 -12.44 17.28
N LEU A 210 -19.20 -12.90 16.10
CA LEU A 210 -18.69 -12.39 14.80
C LEU A 210 -18.78 -10.86 14.65
N ALA A 211 -19.81 -10.22 15.24
CA ALA A 211 -19.96 -8.77 15.24
C ALA A 211 -18.84 -8.02 15.97
N HIS A 212 -18.03 -8.70 16.79
CA HIS A 212 -16.96 -8.11 17.59
C HIS A 212 -15.63 -7.95 16.84
N TYR A 213 -15.55 -8.32 15.55
CA TYR A 213 -14.31 -8.23 14.77
C TYR A 213 -14.42 -7.25 13.60
N PHE A 214 -13.32 -6.58 13.28
CA PHE A 214 -13.10 -6.04 11.95
C PHE A 214 -12.73 -7.18 11.00
N ILE A 215 -13.33 -7.19 9.81
CA ILE A 215 -13.22 -8.30 8.85
C ILE A 215 -12.71 -7.75 7.52
N ASN A 216 -11.59 -8.31 7.05
CA ASN A 216 -10.94 -7.87 5.82
C ASN A 216 -11.84 -8.11 4.60
N SER A 217 -12.24 -7.06 3.88
CA SER A 217 -13.37 -7.11 2.95
C SER A 217 -13.07 -6.46 1.60
N SER A 218 -13.48 -7.13 0.53
CA SER A 218 -13.34 -6.70 -0.87
C SER A 218 -14.68 -6.27 -1.46
N HIS A 219 -14.65 -5.25 -2.30
CA HIS A 219 -15.76 -4.75 -3.11
C HIS A 219 -15.52 -5.03 -4.59
N ASN A 220 -16.56 -5.44 -5.32
CA ASN A 220 -16.52 -5.84 -6.73
C ASN A 220 -15.27 -6.69 -7.04
N THR A 221 -15.07 -7.75 -6.26
CA THR A 221 -13.80 -8.50 -6.19
C THR A 221 -13.32 -8.97 -7.56
N TYR A 222 -14.24 -9.29 -8.46
CA TYR A 222 -13.95 -9.72 -9.82
C TYR A 222 -13.23 -8.66 -10.68
N LEU A 223 -13.26 -7.38 -10.32
CA LEU A 223 -12.63 -6.30 -11.11
C LEU A 223 -11.12 -6.19 -10.87
N THR A 224 -10.38 -5.99 -11.96
CA THR A 224 -8.90 -5.80 -11.95
C THR A 224 -8.48 -4.39 -12.38
N GLY A 225 -9.44 -3.48 -12.55
CA GLY A 225 -9.18 -2.09 -12.94
C GLY A 225 -10.40 -1.20 -12.75
N HIS A 226 -10.64 -0.33 -13.74
CA HIS A 226 -11.72 0.64 -13.78
C HIS A 226 -13.11 -0.03 -13.73
N GLN A 227 -14.09 0.59 -13.06
CA GLN A 227 -15.44 0.01 -12.85
C GLN A 227 -16.22 -0.17 -14.16
N ILE A 228 -16.08 0.77 -15.11
CA ILE A 228 -16.86 0.77 -16.37
C ILE A 228 -16.18 0.02 -17.52
N THR A 229 -14.86 0.16 -17.68
CA THR A 229 -14.09 -0.31 -18.85
C THR A 229 -12.97 -1.28 -18.48
N GLY A 230 -12.84 -1.62 -17.20
CA GLY A 230 -11.83 -2.54 -16.71
C GLY A 230 -12.09 -3.98 -17.16
N LYS A 231 -11.23 -4.87 -16.67
CA LYS A 231 -11.37 -6.31 -16.89
C LYS A 231 -11.89 -6.97 -15.63
N SER A 232 -12.70 -8.00 -15.82
CA SER A 232 -13.01 -8.98 -14.80
C SER A 232 -12.01 -10.14 -14.83
N SER A 233 -11.81 -10.83 -13.71
CA SER A 233 -10.95 -12.01 -13.65
C SER A 233 -11.40 -12.99 -12.57
N VAL A 234 -11.19 -14.28 -12.81
CA VAL A 234 -11.30 -15.33 -11.79
C VAL A 234 -10.13 -15.25 -10.81
N GLU A 235 -8.94 -14.87 -11.29
CA GLU A 235 -7.70 -14.93 -10.50
C GLU A 235 -7.68 -13.95 -9.33
N ILE A 236 -8.36 -12.80 -9.45
CA ILE A 236 -8.39 -11.79 -8.39
C ILE A 236 -9.12 -12.28 -7.13
N TYR A 237 -10.02 -13.26 -7.24
CA TYR A 237 -10.59 -13.95 -6.07
C TYR A 237 -9.53 -14.75 -5.32
N ARG A 238 -8.69 -15.52 -6.03
CA ARG A 238 -7.55 -16.24 -5.42
C ARG A 238 -6.62 -15.26 -4.71
N GLN A 239 -6.20 -14.21 -5.41
CA GLN A 239 -5.27 -13.22 -4.88
C GLN A 239 -5.82 -12.49 -3.64
N SER A 240 -7.11 -12.12 -3.66
CA SER A 240 -7.76 -11.46 -2.52
C SER A 240 -7.81 -12.38 -1.29
N LEU A 241 -8.22 -13.64 -1.46
CA LEU A 241 -8.28 -14.61 -0.38
C LEU A 241 -6.88 -14.93 0.18
N LEU A 242 -5.88 -15.11 -0.71
CA LEU A 242 -4.48 -15.30 -0.33
C LEU A 242 -3.89 -14.11 0.43
N ALA A 243 -4.32 -12.88 0.13
CA ALA A 243 -3.96 -11.68 0.89
C ALA A 243 -4.61 -11.64 2.30
N GLY A 244 -5.46 -12.60 2.65
CA GLY A 244 -6.17 -12.68 3.93
C GLY A 244 -7.53 -11.98 3.91
N CYS A 245 -8.09 -11.65 2.73
CA CYS A 245 -9.47 -11.17 2.63
C CYS A 245 -10.45 -12.26 3.04
N ARG A 246 -11.49 -11.92 3.81
CA ARG A 246 -12.49 -12.84 4.36
C ARG A 246 -13.92 -12.52 3.90
N CYS A 247 -14.13 -11.42 3.18
CA CYS A 247 -15.41 -11.14 2.52
C CYS A 247 -15.17 -10.74 1.06
N VAL A 248 -15.73 -11.51 0.12
CA VAL A 248 -15.62 -11.25 -1.33
C VAL A 248 -16.99 -11.09 -1.96
N GLU A 249 -17.09 -10.28 -3.01
CA GLU A 249 -18.34 -9.91 -3.67
C GLU A 249 -18.48 -10.58 -5.03
N LEU A 250 -19.69 -11.08 -5.33
CA LEU A 250 -20.05 -11.79 -6.56
C LEU A 250 -21.35 -11.21 -7.12
N ASP A 251 -21.25 -10.55 -8.27
CA ASP A 251 -22.39 -9.97 -8.99
C ASP A 251 -22.90 -10.97 -10.02
N PHE A 252 -23.92 -11.75 -9.67
CA PHE A 252 -24.48 -12.77 -10.55
C PHE A 252 -25.47 -12.19 -11.56
N TRP A 253 -25.27 -12.54 -12.83
CA TRP A 253 -26.15 -12.16 -13.94
C TRP A 253 -26.51 -13.38 -14.79
N ASN A 254 -27.62 -13.26 -15.52
CA ASN A 254 -28.05 -14.28 -16.45
C ASN A 254 -27.07 -14.40 -17.63
N GLY A 255 -26.39 -15.54 -17.78
CA GLY A 255 -25.57 -15.79 -18.96
C GLY A 255 -26.39 -16.30 -20.14
N ARG A 256 -25.82 -16.16 -21.34
CA ARG A 256 -26.46 -16.43 -22.63
C ARG A 256 -26.77 -17.92 -22.87
N THR A 257 -26.04 -18.82 -22.22
CA THR A 257 -26.10 -20.28 -22.43
C THR A 257 -26.74 -21.02 -21.24
N GLU A 258 -27.66 -20.38 -20.52
CA GLU A 258 -28.22 -20.92 -19.26
C GLU A 258 -27.16 -21.23 -18.17
N GLU A 259 -25.98 -20.62 -18.29
CA GLU A 259 -24.93 -20.61 -17.27
C GLU A 259 -24.93 -19.24 -16.58
N PRO A 260 -24.92 -19.18 -15.23
CA PRO A 260 -24.75 -17.92 -14.53
C PRO A 260 -23.34 -17.35 -14.80
N VAL A 261 -23.26 -16.03 -14.90
CA VAL A 261 -22.00 -15.30 -15.10
C VAL A 261 -21.81 -14.25 -14.03
N ILE A 262 -20.58 -13.78 -13.87
CA ILE A 262 -20.25 -12.63 -13.03
C ILE A 262 -19.82 -11.47 -13.91
N VAL A 263 -20.47 -10.32 -13.73
CA VAL A 263 -20.21 -9.09 -14.50
C VAL A 263 -20.68 -7.86 -13.74
N HIS A 264 -20.03 -6.72 -13.97
CA HIS A 264 -20.56 -5.45 -13.52
C HIS A 264 -21.65 -4.98 -14.49
N GLY A 265 -22.91 -5.07 -14.07
CA GLY A 265 -24.08 -4.82 -14.92
C GLY A 265 -24.08 -3.48 -15.64
N TYR A 266 -24.62 -3.43 -16.86
CA TYR A 266 -24.74 -2.23 -17.69
C TYR A 266 -23.41 -1.49 -17.99
N THR A 267 -22.29 -2.22 -17.99
CA THR A 267 -20.96 -1.67 -18.32
C THR A 267 -20.25 -2.44 -19.43
N PHE A 268 -19.01 -2.04 -19.76
CA PHE A 268 -18.18 -2.69 -20.79
C PHE A 268 -17.24 -3.77 -20.22
N VAL A 269 -17.36 -4.07 -18.93
CA VAL A 269 -16.54 -5.10 -18.29
C VAL A 269 -16.94 -6.46 -18.86
N PRO A 270 -15.99 -7.30 -19.31
CA PRO A 270 -16.29 -8.65 -19.77
C PRO A 270 -16.94 -9.50 -18.68
N GLU A 271 -17.77 -10.46 -19.05
CA GLU A 271 -18.31 -11.45 -18.13
C GLU A 271 -17.31 -12.59 -17.88
N ILE A 272 -17.35 -13.20 -16.69
CA ILE A 272 -16.60 -14.42 -16.35
C ILE A 272 -17.55 -15.52 -15.85
N SER A 273 -17.13 -16.77 -15.97
CA SER A 273 -17.91 -17.92 -15.51
C SER A 273 -18.10 -17.90 -14.00
N ALA A 274 -19.35 -17.94 -13.54
CA ALA A 274 -19.67 -18.07 -12.11
C ALA A 274 -19.08 -19.35 -11.52
N LYS A 275 -19.14 -20.46 -12.27
CA LYS A 275 -18.63 -21.76 -11.84
C LYS A 275 -17.12 -21.71 -11.57
N GLU A 276 -16.35 -21.15 -12.49
CA GLU A 276 -14.89 -21.04 -12.34
C GLU A 276 -14.51 -20.14 -11.15
N VAL A 277 -15.30 -19.10 -10.87
CA VAL A 277 -15.11 -18.25 -9.70
C VAL A 277 -15.36 -19.01 -8.40
N LEU A 278 -16.45 -19.78 -8.31
CA LEU A 278 -16.73 -20.60 -7.13
C LEU A 278 -15.65 -21.66 -6.91
N GLU A 279 -15.16 -22.30 -7.98
CA GLU A 279 -14.02 -23.24 -7.91
C GLU A 279 -12.73 -22.57 -7.42
N ALA A 280 -12.43 -21.36 -7.91
CA ALA A 280 -11.26 -20.60 -7.48
C ALA A 280 -11.34 -20.17 -6.00
N ILE A 281 -12.54 -19.83 -5.53
CA ILE A 281 -12.81 -19.55 -4.11
C ILE A 281 -12.59 -20.81 -3.27
N ALA A 282 -13.19 -21.94 -3.66
CA ALA A 282 -13.02 -23.22 -2.96
C ALA A 282 -11.54 -23.62 -2.83
N GLU A 283 -10.76 -23.41 -3.88
CA GLU A 283 -9.33 -23.71 -3.91
C GLU A 283 -8.50 -22.82 -2.95
N SER A 284 -8.90 -21.57 -2.73
CA SER A 284 -8.05 -20.54 -2.11
C SER A 284 -8.55 -20.04 -0.75
N ALA A 285 -9.84 -20.27 -0.41
CA ALA A 285 -10.50 -19.71 0.77
C ALA A 285 -9.69 -19.92 2.04
N PHE A 286 -9.16 -21.12 2.25
CA PHE A 286 -8.53 -21.51 3.51
C PHE A 286 -7.01 -21.72 3.42
N LYS A 287 -6.35 -21.26 2.34
CA LYS A 287 -4.90 -21.46 2.15
C LYS A 287 -4.05 -20.62 3.13
N THR A 288 -4.47 -19.40 3.45
CA THR A 288 -3.70 -18.48 4.33
C THR A 288 -4.38 -18.17 5.66
N SER A 289 -5.65 -18.53 5.80
CA SER A 289 -6.44 -18.36 7.02
C SER A 289 -7.54 -19.40 7.05
N ASP A 290 -7.71 -20.08 8.18
CA ASP A 290 -8.73 -21.10 8.42
C ASP A 290 -10.05 -20.51 8.94
N TYR A 291 -10.12 -19.19 9.14
CA TYR A 291 -11.32 -18.50 9.61
C TYR A 291 -12.36 -18.28 8.50
N PRO A 292 -13.65 -18.09 8.87
CA PRO A 292 -14.76 -18.11 7.92
C PRO A 292 -14.63 -17.09 6.80
N VAL A 293 -15.18 -17.44 5.62
CA VAL A 293 -15.27 -16.56 4.45
C VAL A 293 -16.74 -16.23 4.17
N VAL A 294 -17.05 -14.95 4.01
CA VAL A 294 -18.38 -14.46 3.63
C VAL A 294 -18.40 -14.19 2.13
N LEU A 295 -19.37 -14.77 1.43
CA LEU A 295 -19.64 -14.46 0.03
C LEU A 295 -20.82 -13.51 -0.06
N SER A 296 -20.56 -12.26 -0.46
CA SER A 296 -21.58 -11.23 -0.68
C SER A 296 -22.14 -11.39 -2.08
N PHE A 297 -23.34 -11.95 -2.21
CA PHE A 297 -24.01 -12.11 -3.50
C PHE A 297 -24.83 -10.87 -3.82
N GLU A 298 -24.61 -10.30 -5.00
CA GLU A 298 -25.52 -9.37 -5.65
C GLU A 298 -26.21 -10.13 -6.79
N ASN A 299 -27.49 -10.47 -6.63
CA ASN A 299 -28.15 -11.46 -7.48
C ASN A 299 -29.15 -10.82 -8.45
N HIS A 300 -28.86 -10.94 -9.75
CA HIS A 300 -29.71 -10.49 -10.87
C HIS A 300 -30.15 -11.66 -11.76
N CYS A 301 -29.98 -12.89 -11.29
CA CYS A 301 -30.36 -14.09 -12.05
C CYS A 301 -31.86 -14.38 -11.96
N ASN A 302 -32.40 -15.04 -12.99
CA ASN A 302 -33.74 -15.62 -12.96
C ASN A 302 -33.78 -16.88 -12.05
N PRO A 303 -34.96 -17.34 -11.60
CA PRO A 303 -35.07 -18.45 -10.64
C PRO A 303 -34.35 -19.74 -11.07
N ARG A 304 -34.31 -20.06 -12.37
CA ARG A 304 -33.65 -21.26 -12.89
C ARG A 304 -32.13 -21.18 -12.74
N GLN A 305 -31.53 -20.03 -13.06
CA GLN A 305 -30.09 -19.83 -12.85
C GLN A 305 -29.76 -19.66 -11.37
N GLN A 306 -30.65 -19.10 -10.55
CA GLN A 306 -30.47 -19.07 -9.09
C GLN A 306 -30.40 -20.47 -8.46
N ALA A 307 -31.26 -21.39 -8.89
CA ALA A 307 -31.20 -22.81 -8.49
C ALA A 307 -29.85 -23.43 -8.87
N LYS A 308 -29.37 -23.13 -10.08
CA LYS A 308 -28.07 -23.58 -10.56
C LYS A 308 -26.90 -23.03 -9.73
N ILE A 309 -26.93 -21.75 -9.34
CA ILE A 309 -25.95 -21.16 -8.42
C ILE A 309 -25.98 -21.88 -7.07
N ALA A 310 -27.16 -22.17 -6.52
CA ALA A 310 -27.30 -22.89 -5.26
C ALA A 310 -26.71 -24.31 -5.35
N ASN A 311 -26.95 -25.02 -6.45
CA ASN A 311 -26.35 -26.34 -6.70
C ASN A 311 -24.84 -26.26 -6.86
N TYR A 312 -24.31 -25.28 -7.60
CA TYR A 312 -22.87 -25.04 -7.67
C TYR A 312 -22.26 -24.79 -6.29
N CYS A 313 -22.91 -24.01 -5.42
CA CYS A 313 -22.42 -23.81 -4.07
C CYS A 313 -22.36 -25.13 -3.28
N ARG A 314 -23.40 -25.98 -3.34
CA ARG A 314 -23.40 -27.28 -2.66
C ARG A 314 -22.35 -28.24 -3.22
N ASP A 315 -22.26 -28.34 -4.54
CA ASP A 315 -21.39 -29.29 -5.21
C ASP A 315 -19.90 -28.91 -5.08
N ILE A 316 -19.59 -27.62 -5.22
CA ILE A 316 -18.20 -27.13 -5.22
C ILE A 316 -17.68 -26.96 -3.80
N PHE A 317 -18.48 -26.38 -2.89
CA PHE A 317 -18.01 -26.12 -1.53
C PHE A 317 -18.18 -27.32 -0.60
N GLY A 318 -19.14 -28.21 -0.85
CA GLY A 318 -19.39 -29.38 -0.01
C GLY A 318 -19.49 -29.00 1.47
N ASP A 319 -18.69 -29.65 2.31
CA ASP A 319 -18.64 -29.43 3.75
C ASP A 319 -18.16 -28.03 4.16
N MET A 320 -17.51 -27.28 3.26
CA MET A 320 -17.13 -25.90 3.53
C MET A 320 -18.36 -24.98 3.56
N LEU A 321 -19.45 -25.32 2.88
CA LEU A 321 -20.65 -24.49 2.89
C LEU A 321 -21.37 -24.58 4.24
N LEU A 322 -21.67 -23.43 4.83
CA LEU A 322 -22.56 -23.35 5.98
C LEU A 322 -23.99 -23.13 5.48
N ASP A 323 -24.70 -24.22 5.21
CA ASP A 323 -26.07 -24.20 4.69
C ASP A 323 -27.14 -24.23 5.80
N LYS A 324 -26.76 -24.55 7.04
CA LYS A 324 -27.64 -24.58 8.21
C LYS A 324 -27.03 -23.85 9.40
N PRO A 325 -27.87 -23.26 10.29
CA PRO A 325 -27.42 -22.77 11.58
C PRO A 325 -26.77 -23.89 12.41
N LEU A 326 -25.92 -23.49 13.35
CA LEU A 326 -25.30 -24.40 14.31
C LEU A 326 -26.31 -24.70 15.41
N ASP A 327 -26.30 -25.91 15.95
CA ASP A 327 -27.19 -26.30 17.04
C ASP A 327 -27.05 -25.39 18.28
N SER A 328 -25.83 -24.89 18.53
CA SER A 328 -25.52 -23.98 19.63
C SER A 328 -25.95 -22.53 19.39
N HIS A 329 -26.22 -22.13 18.15
CA HIS A 329 -26.50 -20.74 17.77
C HIS A 329 -27.70 -20.71 16.78
N GLN A 330 -28.87 -21.11 17.27
CA GLN A 330 -30.10 -21.04 16.47
C GLN A 330 -30.48 -19.58 16.15
N LEU A 331 -31.19 -19.37 15.04
CA LEU A 331 -31.55 -18.04 14.53
C LEU A 331 -32.76 -17.45 15.28
N GLU A 332 -32.56 -17.14 16.56
CA GLU A 332 -33.59 -16.58 17.44
C GLU A 332 -33.30 -15.11 17.80
N PRO A 333 -34.33 -14.29 18.08
CA PRO A 333 -34.13 -12.94 18.60
C PRO A 333 -33.33 -12.95 19.92
N GLY A 334 -32.28 -12.14 19.99
CA GLY A 334 -31.34 -12.05 21.11
C GLY A 334 -30.22 -13.09 21.09
N GLY A 335 -30.25 -14.06 20.17
CA GLY A 335 -29.16 -15.02 19.99
C GLY A 335 -27.90 -14.35 19.43
N GLU A 336 -26.75 -14.56 20.09
CA GLU A 336 -25.46 -14.02 19.63
C GLU A 336 -24.99 -14.70 18.33
N LEU A 337 -24.22 -13.96 17.53
CA LEU A 337 -23.57 -14.54 16.35
C LEU A 337 -22.48 -15.52 16.80
N PRO A 338 -22.33 -16.67 16.12
CA PRO A 338 -21.26 -17.61 16.44
C PRO A 338 -19.88 -16.95 16.29
N PRO A 339 -18.91 -17.31 17.14
CA PRO A 339 -17.55 -16.80 17.02
C PRO A 339 -16.82 -17.34 15.77
N PRO A 340 -15.81 -16.62 15.26
CA PRO A 340 -15.00 -17.08 14.13
C PRO A 340 -14.37 -18.47 14.37
N SER A 341 -14.01 -18.80 15.61
CA SER A 341 -13.43 -20.10 15.99
C SER A 341 -14.35 -21.30 15.71
N LEU A 342 -15.66 -21.15 15.91
CA LEU A 342 -16.66 -22.19 15.65
C LEU A 342 -17.03 -22.31 14.16
N LEU A 343 -16.62 -21.33 13.35
CA LEU A 343 -16.90 -21.24 11.93
C LEU A 343 -15.66 -21.48 11.06
N ARG A 344 -14.62 -22.11 11.61
CA ARG A 344 -13.41 -22.44 10.85
C ARG A 344 -13.74 -23.31 9.63
N ASN A 345 -13.08 -23.02 8.52
CA ASN A 345 -13.26 -23.66 7.22
C ASN A 345 -14.70 -23.58 6.69
N LYS A 346 -15.50 -22.61 7.16
CA LYS A 346 -16.86 -22.38 6.68
C LYS A 346 -16.98 -21.18 5.74
N ILE A 347 -17.82 -21.35 4.73
CA ILE A 347 -18.22 -20.36 3.74
C ILE A 347 -19.67 -19.98 4.04
N ILE A 348 -19.92 -18.70 4.29
CA ILE A 348 -21.21 -18.15 4.67
C ILE A 348 -21.77 -17.34 3.50
N ILE A 349 -22.99 -17.63 3.08
CA ILE A 349 -23.65 -16.93 1.98
C ILE A 349 -24.45 -15.74 2.52
N LYS A 350 -24.10 -14.53 2.08
CA LYS A 350 -24.92 -13.34 2.23
C LYS A 350 -25.74 -13.14 0.96
N ASN A 351 -27.05 -13.40 1.05
CA ASN A 351 -28.02 -13.15 -0.02
C ASN A 351 -29.42 -12.91 0.56
N LYS A 352 -30.34 -12.33 -0.20
CA LYS A 352 -31.74 -12.14 0.23
C LYS A 352 -32.40 -13.46 0.65
N LYS A 353 -33.20 -13.42 1.72
CA LYS A 353 -33.97 -14.56 2.24
C LYS A 353 -35.48 -14.31 2.12
N LYS A 354 -36.25 -15.33 1.72
CA LYS A 354 -37.72 -15.28 1.76
C LYS A 354 -38.21 -15.63 3.17
N HIS A 355 -39.11 -14.83 3.74
CA HIS A 355 -39.80 -15.16 4.98
C HIS A 355 -41.09 -15.91 4.67
N HIS A 356 -41.23 -17.16 5.13
CA HIS A 356 -42.52 -17.86 5.17
C HIS A 356 -43.24 -17.46 6.46
N HIS A 357 -44.28 -16.63 6.37
CA HIS A 357 -45.22 -16.46 7.47
C HIS A 357 -46.08 -17.73 7.59
N HIS A 358 -45.88 -18.52 8.64
CA HIS A 358 -46.80 -19.59 9.01
C HIS A 358 -48.09 -18.98 9.59
N HIS A 359 -49.07 -18.69 8.75
CA HIS A 359 -50.46 -18.68 9.22
C HIS A 359 -50.91 -20.14 9.30
N LYS A 360 -50.91 -20.70 10.51
CA LYS A 360 -51.76 -21.85 10.83
C LYS A 360 -53.21 -21.39 10.66
N LYS A 361 -53.84 -21.72 9.53
CA LYS A 361 -55.29 -21.86 9.47
C LYS A 361 -55.62 -23.17 10.15
N GLU A 362 -56.21 -23.09 11.34
CA GLU A 362 -56.93 -24.22 11.91
C GLU A 362 -58.23 -24.37 11.12
N ASP A 363 -58.34 -25.48 10.39
CA ASP A 363 -59.61 -25.94 9.82
C ASP A 363 -60.46 -26.50 10.96
N SER A 364 -61.44 -25.72 11.43
CA SER A 364 -62.52 -26.22 12.27
C SER A 364 -63.76 -26.50 11.41
N VAL A 365 -64.08 -27.79 11.33
CA VAL A 365 -65.22 -28.40 10.64
C VAL A 365 -66.54 -27.83 11.15
N ALA A 366 -67.42 -27.47 10.21
CA ALA A 366 -68.78 -27.01 10.48
C ALA A 366 -69.73 -28.18 10.82
N SER A 367 -70.62 -27.95 11.79
CA SER A 367 -71.85 -28.72 11.97
C SER A 367 -73.00 -27.75 12.26
N GLU A 368 -74.06 -27.87 11.47
CA GLU A 368 -75.30 -27.09 11.42
C GLU A 368 -76.22 -27.36 12.63
N GLU A 369 -77.03 -26.36 13.05
CA GLU A 369 -78.47 -26.54 13.42
C GLU A 369 -79.20 -25.20 13.75
N SER A 370 -80.22 -24.88 12.93
CA SER A 370 -81.56 -24.27 13.15
C SER A 370 -81.88 -23.08 14.11
N GLU A 371 -82.27 -21.93 13.51
CA GLU A 371 -83.44 -21.00 13.69
C GLU A 371 -84.34 -20.93 14.97
N PRO A 372 -85.26 -19.91 15.16
CA PRO A 372 -85.22 -18.45 14.93
C PRO A 372 -85.93 -17.57 16.04
N ARG A 373 -85.95 -16.22 15.84
CA ARG A 373 -87.00 -15.20 16.18
C ARG A 373 -86.87 -14.21 17.37
N ALA A 374 -87.07 -12.92 17.00
CA ALA A 374 -87.92 -11.86 17.58
C ALA A 374 -87.40 -10.79 18.60
N GLU A 375 -87.39 -9.53 18.10
CA GLU A 375 -88.00 -8.27 18.62
C GLU A 375 -87.51 -7.57 19.92
N GLN A 376 -86.81 -6.42 19.71
CA GLN A 376 -86.95 -5.01 20.22
C GLN A 376 -87.63 -4.71 21.59
N PRO A 377 -87.42 -3.54 22.29
CA PRO A 377 -87.04 -2.20 21.76
C PRO A 377 -86.16 -1.22 22.63
N ALA A 378 -85.58 -0.21 21.94
CA ALA A 378 -85.48 1.24 22.28
C ALA A 378 -84.66 1.76 23.50
N PRO A 379 -84.31 3.08 23.61
CA PRO A 379 -83.96 4.09 22.59
C PRO A 379 -82.85 5.13 23.00
N GLN A 380 -82.61 6.10 22.11
CA GLN A 380 -82.21 7.52 22.34
C GLN A 380 -80.76 7.83 22.79
N GLY A 381 -79.98 8.70 22.13
CA GLY A 381 -80.28 9.56 20.98
C GLY A 381 -79.08 10.41 20.52
N ASN A 382 -79.12 10.69 19.20
CA ASN A 382 -78.72 11.86 18.42
C ASN A 382 -77.58 12.83 18.84
N GLY A 383 -76.76 13.18 17.84
CA GLY A 383 -76.17 14.51 17.71
C GLY A 383 -75.08 14.62 16.63
N GLU A 384 -75.44 15.09 15.45
CA GLU A 384 -74.66 15.25 14.21
C GLU A 384 -73.59 16.37 14.16
N VAL A 385 -72.62 16.17 13.24
CA VAL A 385 -71.89 17.06 12.30
C VAL A 385 -72.37 18.54 12.21
N SER A 386 -71.58 19.59 11.95
CA SER A 386 -70.77 19.84 10.74
C SER A 386 -70.11 21.24 10.69
N HIS A 387 -68.98 21.33 9.96
CA HIS A 387 -68.48 22.39 9.06
C HIS A 387 -68.30 23.88 9.45
N GLY A 388 -67.16 24.45 9.02
CA GLY A 388 -66.99 25.90 8.83
C GLY A 388 -65.60 26.37 8.36
N THR A 389 -65.35 26.32 7.05
CA THR A 389 -64.19 26.93 6.35
C THR A 389 -64.43 28.41 6.09
N LEU A 390 -63.42 29.29 6.24
CA LEU A 390 -63.29 30.51 5.43
C LEU A 390 -61.81 30.92 5.25
N ALA A 391 -61.47 31.23 4.00
CA ALA A 391 -60.17 31.67 3.49
C ALA A 391 -60.00 33.20 3.52
N ARG A 392 -58.76 33.72 3.40
CA ARG A 392 -58.25 34.50 2.23
C ARG A 392 -57.05 35.44 2.51
N GLN A 393 -55.93 35.14 1.82
CA GLN A 393 -54.89 35.97 1.13
C GLN A 393 -53.98 37.01 1.86
N GLY A 394 -52.66 36.91 1.55
CA GLY A 394 -51.73 38.05 1.50
C GLY A 394 -50.20 37.77 1.46
N SER A 395 -49.65 37.39 0.29
CA SER A 395 -48.30 37.71 -0.28
C SER A 395 -46.95 37.16 0.26
N LYS A 396 -46.23 36.45 -0.66
CA LYS A 396 -44.76 36.42 -1.03
C LYS A 396 -43.71 36.90 0.00
N GLU A 397 -42.56 36.25 0.25
CA GLU A 397 -41.54 35.71 -0.67
C GLU A 397 -40.42 34.92 0.09
N SER A 398 -39.61 34.14 -0.66
CA SER A 398 -38.25 33.59 -0.36
C SER A 398 -38.07 32.19 0.28
N SER A 399 -37.70 31.25 -0.60
CA SER A 399 -36.68 30.18 -0.55
C SER A 399 -36.23 29.60 0.80
N GLU A 400 -36.39 28.27 0.96
CA GLU A 400 -35.30 27.29 0.83
C GLU A 400 -35.86 25.86 0.91
N SER A 401 -35.33 24.97 0.08
CA SER A 401 -35.82 23.62 -0.20
C SER A 401 -35.33 22.59 0.81
N SER A 402 -36.26 21.96 1.54
CA SER A 402 -36.03 20.75 2.33
C SER A 402 -37.04 19.68 1.93
N ASP A 403 -36.69 18.81 0.98
CA ASP A 403 -37.51 17.64 0.66
C ASP A 403 -36.91 16.41 1.35
N SER A 404 -37.37 16.20 2.58
CA SER A 404 -37.40 14.92 3.28
C SER A 404 -38.60 14.12 2.77
N GLU A 405 -38.37 13.03 2.04
CA GLU A 405 -39.44 12.15 1.57
C GLU A 405 -39.72 11.06 2.62
N SER A 406 -40.95 11.10 3.13
CA SER A 406 -41.54 10.25 4.16
C SER A 406 -42.07 8.94 3.57
N SER A 407 -41.95 7.89 4.38
CA SER A 407 -42.65 6.61 4.26
C SER A 407 -44.18 6.78 4.26
N SER A 408 -44.87 6.04 3.39
CA SER A 408 -46.23 5.53 3.63
C SER A 408 -46.40 4.22 2.85
N GLY A 409 -46.97 3.23 3.52
CA GLY A 409 -47.24 1.90 2.97
C GLY A 409 -48.69 1.75 2.54
N GLU A 410 -48.95 0.80 1.65
CA GLU A 410 -50.30 0.32 1.35
C GLU A 410 -50.30 -1.19 1.04
N GLU A 411 -51.45 -1.76 1.33
CA GLU A 411 -51.82 -3.18 1.40
C GLU A 411 -52.09 -3.81 0.03
N GLU A 412 -52.15 -5.14 0.02
CA GLU A 412 -52.41 -5.99 -1.15
C GLU A 412 -53.80 -5.78 -1.78
N ALA A 413 -53.85 -5.72 -3.11
CA ALA A 413 -54.98 -6.15 -3.91
C ALA A 413 -54.47 -6.88 -5.17
N GLY A 414 -54.93 -8.12 -5.38
CA GLY A 414 -54.46 -9.01 -6.42
C GLY A 414 -54.94 -8.70 -7.84
N GLY A 415 -54.21 -9.25 -8.82
CA GLY A 415 -54.59 -9.29 -10.22
C GLY A 415 -53.40 -9.66 -11.10
N ALA A 416 -53.41 -10.88 -11.65
CA ALA A 416 -52.38 -11.38 -12.56
C ALA A 416 -52.44 -10.67 -13.91
N GLU A 417 -51.31 -10.16 -14.40
CA GLU A 417 -51.02 -10.09 -15.84
C GLU A 417 -49.50 -9.99 -16.07
N ALA A 418 -49.00 -10.89 -16.92
CA ALA A 418 -47.60 -11.00 -17.28
C ALA A 418 -47.24 -9.95 -18.36
N GLY A 419 -46.19 -9.17 -18.15
CA GLY A 419 -45.72 -8.24 -19.17
C GLY A 419 -44.56 -7.34 -18.75
N ALA A 420 -43.34 -7.84 -18.90
CA ALA A 420 -42.09 -7.12 -19.21
C ALA A 420 -41.85 -5.73 -18.56
N GLY A 421 -40.97 -5.68 -17.55
CA GLY A 421 -40.28 -4.44 -17.17
C GLY A 421 -39.71 -4.41 -15.75
N GLU A 422 -38.85 -5.35 -15.37
CA GLU A 422 -38.40 -5.46 -13.96
C GLU A 422 -36.88 -5.66 -13.76
N ASP A 423 -36.00 -5.20 -14.65
CA ASP A 423 -34.55 -5.47 -14.50
C ASP A 423 -33.75 -4.20 -14.17
N ALA A 424 -33.85 -3.72 -12.93
CA ALA A 424 -32.88 -2.81 -12.30
C ALA A 424 -32.84 -2.92 -10.76
N ARG A 425 -33.59 -3.87 -10.17
CA ARG A 425 -33.56 -4.22 -8.76
C ARG A 425 -33.04 -5.66 -8.68
N GLU A 426 -32.15 -5.96 -7.73
CA GLU A 426 -31.78 -7.33 -7.37
C GLU A 426 -33.06 -8.21 -7.31
N THR A 427 -33.06 -9.32 -8.03
CA THR A 427 -34.23 -10.16 -8.20
C THR A 427 -34.66 -10.80 -6.87
N HIS A 428 -35.95 -11.13 -6.74
CA HIS A 428 -36.42 -11.86 -5.56
C HIS A 428 -35.68 -13.19 -5.42
N ALA A 429 -35.24 -13.51 -4.20
CA ALA A 429 -34.52 -14.75 -3.92
C ALA A 429 -35.39 -15.98 -4.20
N GLY A 430 -34.89 -16.88 -5.03
CA GLY A 430 -35.42 -18.22 -5.22
C GLY A 430 -35.30 -19.04 -3.92
N ALA A 431 -36.18 -20.03 -3.74
CA ALA A 431 -36.20 -20.85 -2.53
C ALA A 431 -34.85 -21.54 -2.28
N GLU A 432 -34.19 -22.03 -3.32
CA GLU A 432 -32.95 -22.79 -3.20
C GLU A 432 -31.77 -21.96 -2.70
N ILE A 433 -31.62 -20.71 -3.17
CA ILE A 433 -30.52 -19.83 -2.75
C ILE A 433 -30.83 -19.20 -1.39
N SER A 434 -32.11 -18.95 -1.09
CA SER A 434 -32.58 -18.49 0.21
C SER A 434 -32.34 -19.53 1.32
N ALA A 435 -32.34 -20.82 0.99
CA ALA A 435 -32.08 -21.89 1.94
C ALA A 435 -30.62 -21.92 2.43
N LEU A 436 -29.69 -21.31 1.69
CA LEU A 436 -28.27 -21.24 2.07
C LEU A 436 -27.95 -20.09 3.03
N VAL A 437 -28.93 -19.21 3.33
CA VAL A 437 -28.72 -17.98 4.10
C VAL A 437 -29.10 -18.19 5.58
N ASN A 438 -28.12 -17.96 6.46
CA ASN A 438 -28.27 -18.06 7.92
C ASN A 438 -27.83 -16.79 8.66
N TYR A 439 -26.60 -16.73 9.16
CA TYR A 439 -26.09 -15.71 10.10
C TYR A 439 -25.80 -14.34 9.47
N VAL A 440 -25.77 -14.26 8.14
CA VAL A 440 -25.49 -13.01 7.41
C VAL A 440 -26.66 -12.74 6.47
N GLN A 441 -27.82 -12.44 7.06
CA GLN A 441 -29.06 -12.17 6.32
C GLN A 441 -29.17 -10.66 6.01
N PRO A 442 -28.98 -10.22 4.75
CA PRO A 442 -29.14 -8.83 4.38
C PRO A 442 -30.60 -8.40 4.45
N VAL A 443 -30.87 -7.30 5.16
CA VAL A 443 -32.18 -6.64 5.25
C VAL A 443 -32.05 -5.15 4.93
N HIS A 444 -33.14 -4.56 4.43
CA HIS A 444 -33.21 -3.12 4.24
C HIS A 444 -33.14 -2.42 5.60
N PHE A 445 -32.21 -1.47 5.74
CA PHE A 445 -32.06 -0.70 6.97
C PHE A 445 -33.14 0.38 7.05
N SER A 446 -33.95 0.33 8.12
CA SER A 446 -34.96 1.37 8.38
C SER A 446 -34.46 2.41 9.38
N SER A 447 -34.04 1.98 10.57
CA SER A 447 -33.49 2.83 11.63
C SER A 447 -32.79 1.97 12.69
N PHE A 448 -31.94 2.58 13.51
CA PHE A 448 -31.28 1.90 14.62
C PHE A 448 -32.29 1.37 15.65
N GLU A 449 -33.33 2.15 15.98
CA GLU A 449 -34.38 1.73 16.93
C GLU A 449 -35.16 0.52 16.45
N SER A 450 -35.45 0.45 15.15
CA SER A 450 -36.17 -0.68 14.54
C SER A 450 -35.34 -1.95 14.62
N ALA A 451 -34.04 -1.86 14.32
CA ALA A 451 -33.11 -2.98 14.39
C ALA A 451 -32.95 -3.47 15.84
N GLU A 452 -32.77 -2.55 16.80
CA GLU A 452 -32.69 -2.86 18.23
C GLU A 452 -33.98 -3.52 18.74
N LYS A 453 -35.15 -2.99 18.36
CA LYS A 453 -36.45 -3.54 18.76
C LYS A 453 -36.69 -4.95 18.20
N LYS A 454 -36.25 -5.23 16.97
CA LYS A 454 -36.33 -6.58 16.38
C LYS A 454 -35.40 -7.55 17.08
N ASN A 455 -34.26 -7.06 17.59
CA ASN A 455 -33.27 -7.83 18.34
C ASN A 455 -32.78 -9.09 17.59
N ARG A 456 -32.58 -9.02 16.27
CA ARG A 456 -32.16 -10.17 15.44
C ARG A 456 -30.73 -9.97 14.95
N PHE A 457 -29.77 -10.61 15.61
CA PHE A 457 -28.35 -10.35 15.36
C PHE A 457 -27.81 -10.97 14.06
N TYR A 458 -28.51 -11.97 13.53
CA TYR A 458 -28.26 -12.55 12.21
C TYR A 458 -28.75 -11.66 11.05
N GLU A 459 -29.57 -10.64 11.31
CA GLU A 459 -29.91 -9.61 10.32
C GLU A 459 -28.77 -8.59 10.21
N MET A 460 -28.41 -8.23 8.98
CA MET A 460 -27.35 -7.26 8.69
C MET A 460 -27.76 -6.30 7.58
N SER A 461 -27.08 -5.15 7.49
CA SER A 461 -27.34 -4.16 6.45
C SER A 461 -26.07 -3.75 5.71
N SER A 462 -26.21 -3.51 4.42
CA SER A 462 -25.14 -2.98 3.56
C SER A 462 -25.46 -1.52 3.23
N PHE A 463 -24.47 -0.65 3.36
CA PHE A 463 -24.56 0.80 3.18
C PHE A 463 -23.54 1.24 2.14
N ASP A 464 -23.94 2.10 1.21
CA ASP A 464 -22.94 2.82 0.43
C ASP A 464 -22.19 3.84 1.33
N GLU A 465 -21.00 4.28 0.90
CA GLU A 465 -20.17 5.18 1.70
C GLU A 465 -20.89 6.50 2.07
N LYS A 466 -21.83 6.99 1.26
CA LYS A 466 -22.54 8.26 1.50
C LYS A 466 -23.58 8.06 2.59
N GLN A 467 -24.39 7.01 2.48
CA GLN A 467 -25.39 6.64 3.47
C GLN A 467 -24.73 6.34 4.83
N ALA A 468 -23.65 5.55 4.84
CA ALA A 468 -22.90 5.26 6.06
C ALA A 468 -22.29 6.52 6.67
N THR A 469 -21.80 7.45 5.85
CA THR A 469 -21.28 8.75 6.32
C THR A 469 -22.37 9.60 6.95
N THR A 470 -23.58 9.65 6.37
CA THR A 470 -24.72 10.37 6.95
C THR A 470 -25.10 9.79 8.31
N LEU A 471 -25.25 8.47 8.40
CA LEU A 471 -25.56 7.79 9.67
C LEU A 471 -24.49 8.05 10.74
N LEU A 472 -23.21 8.01 10.36
CA LEU A 472 -22.11 8.30 11.28
C LEU A 472 -22.13 9.74 11.78
N LYS A 473 -22.51 10.71 10.94
CA LYS A 473 -22.58 12.12 11.34
C LYS A 473 -23.77 12.42 12.24
N GLU A 474 -24.93 11.84 11.91
CA GLU A 474 -26.18 12.15 12.60
C GLU A 474 -26.34 11.36 13.89
N ARG A 475 -25.96 10.06 13.89
CA ARG A 475 -26.19 9.13 14.99
C ARG A 475 -24.99 8.20 15.26
N PRO A 476 -23.83 8.78 15.62
CA PRO A 476 -22.58 8.03 15.75
C PRO A 476 -22.60 6.96 16.85
N ILE A 477 -23.18 7.28 18.01
CA ILE A 477 -23.18 6.39 19.19
C ILE A 477 -24.10 5.19 18.94
N GLU A 478 -25.26 5.42 18.32
CA GLU A 478 -26.21 4.40 17.92
C GLU A 478 -25.59 3.47 16.87
N PHE A 479 -24.80 4.00 15.94
CA PHE A 479 -24.13 3.18 14.95
C PHE A 479 -23.09 2.25 15.61
N VAL A 480 -22.29 2.75 16.57
CA VAL A 480 -21.39 1.90 17.36
C VAL A 480 -22.16 0.82 18.12
N ASN A 481 -23.29 1.18 18.75
CA ASN A 481 -24.11 0.22 19.50
C ASN A 481 -24.74 -0.85 18.59
N TYR A 482 -25.25 -0.48 17.42
CA TYR A 482 -25.74 -1.43 16.41
C TYR A 482 -24.66 -2.45 16.05
N ASN A 483 -23.42 -1.99 15.85
CA ASN A 483 -22.30 -2.84 15.48
C ASN A 483 -21.75 -3.72 16.62
N LYS A 484 -22.26 -3.63 17.85
CA LYS A 484 -21.95 -4.60 18.92
C LYS A 484 -22.64 -5.93 18.68
N HIS A 485 -23.78 -5.90 17.99
CA HIS A 485 -24.66 -7.07 17.88
C HIS A 485 -24.85 -7.52 16.44
N GLN A 486 -24.99 -6.58 15.52
CA GLN A 486 -25.24 -6.84 14.11
C GLN A 486 -24.02 -6.52 13.26
N LEU A 487 -23.98 -7.12 12.07
CA LEU A 487 -22.98 -6.79 11.06
C LEU A 487 -23.44 -5.57 10.24
N SER A 488 -22.49 -4.71 9.89
CA SER A 488 -22.64 -3.71 8.83
C SER A 488 -21.58 -3.89 7.76
N ARG A 489 -22.01 -3.81 6.50
CA ARG A 489 -21.12 -3.73 5.34
C ARG A 489 -21.13 -2.31 4.79
N VAL A 490 -19.96 -1.76 4.53
CA VAL A 490 -19.81 -0.44 3.87
C VAL A 490 -19.06 -0.63 2.58
N TYR A 491 -19.55 -0.07 1.47
CA TYR A 491 -18.92 -0.20 0.15
C TYR A 491 -18.83 1.15 -0.60
N PRO A 492 -17.88 1.29 -1.55
CA PRO A 492 -17.64 2.55 -2.25
C PRO A 492 -18.83 2.96 -3.11
N ALA A 493 -19.12 4.27 -3.24
CA ALA A 493 -20.22 4.72 -4.09
C ALA A 493 -19.89 4.52 -5.57
N GLY A 494 -20.92 4.25 -6.38
CA GLY A 494 -20.81 4.08 -7.84
C GLY A 494 -20.25 5.30 -8.61
N THR A 495 -20.09 6.46 -7.95
CA THR A 495 -19.38 7.62 -8.51
C THR A 495 -17.87 7.40 -8.64
N ARG A 496 -17.29 6.41 -7.96
CA ARG A 496 -15.86 6.06 -8.00
C ARG A 496 -15.53 5.14 -9.17
N PHE A 497 -15.76 5.64 -10.38
CA PHE A 497 -15.57 4.86 -11.61
C PHE A 497 -14.12 4.40 -11.81
N ASP A 498 -13.15 5.12 -11.25
CA ASP A 498 -11.72 4.82 -11.28
C ASP A 498 -11.31 3.74 -10.27
N SER A 499 -12.25 3.17 -9.52
CA SER A 499 -12.02 2.20 -8.45
C SER A 499 -11.19 2.77 -7.29
N SER A 500 -11.21 4.09 -7.07
CA SER A 500 -10.63 4.70 -5.86
C SER A 500 -11.29 4.20 -4.58
N ASN A 501 -10.57 4.24 -3.46
CA ASN A 501 -11.10 3.84 -2.16
C ASN A 501 -11.42 5.05 -1.27
N PHE A 502 -12.38 4.87 -0.37
CA PHE A 502 -12.55 5.73 0.80
C PHE A 502 -11.62 5.30 1.94
N MET A 503 -11.46 6.13 2.96
CA MET A 503 -10.62 5.80 4.11
C MET A 503 -11.35 4.81 5.05
N PRO A 504 -10.89 3.55 5.21
CA PRO A 504 -11.63 2.55 5.97
C PRO A 504 -11.74 2.88 7.47
N GLN A 505 -10.73 3.59 8.02
CA GLN A 505 -10.71 4.03 9.41
C GLN A 505 -11.98 4.79 9.82
N VAL A 506 -12.58 5.56 8.91
CA VAL A 506 -13.82 6.31 9.18
C VAL A 506 -14.93 5.39 9.68
N PHE A 507 -15.09 4.22 9.08
CA PHE A 507 -16.15 3.27 9.41
C PHE A 507 -15.71 2.24 10.46
N TRP A 508 -14.40 1.94 10.55
CA TRP A 508 -13.88 1.20 11.70
C TRP A 508 -14.09 1.96 13.02
N ASN A 509 -14.03 3.30 13.02
CA ASN A 509 -14.37 4.12 14.18
C ASN A 509 -15.84 3.96 14.63
N ALA A 510 -16.74 3.60 13.71
CA ALA A 510 -18.14 3.28 14.00
C ALA A 510 -18.36 1.81 14.37
N GLY A 511 -17.32 0.98 14.34
CA GLY A 511 -17.38 -0.45 14.64
C GLY A 511 -17.84 -1.32 13.48
N CYS A 512 -17.95 -0.77 12.27
CA CYS A 512 -18.34 -1.50 11.07
C CYS A 512 -17.33 -2.61 10.75
N GLN A 513 -17.83 -3.82 10.53
CA GLN A 513 -17.01 -5.02 10.40
C GLN A 513 -16.56 -5.24 8.96
N LEU A 514 -17.48 -5.14 8.01
CA LEU A 514 -17.27 -5.47 6.59
C LEU A 514 -17.04 -4.20 5.77
N VAL A 515 -15.93 -3.52 6.02
CA VAL A 515 -15.57 -2.28 5.30
C VAL A 515 -14.86 -2.65 3.99
N ALA A 516 -15.64 -2.76 2.91
CA ALA A 516 -15.22 -3.32 1.64
C ALA A 516 -14.47 -2.29 0.77
N LEU A 517 -13.31 -2.69 0.24
CA LEU A 517 -12.45 -1.85 -0.59
C LEU A 517 -12.18 -2.48 -1.98
N ASN A 518 -11.84 -1.65 -2.95
CA ASN A 518 -11.38 -2.04 -4.29
C ASN A 518 -9.92 -2.49 -4.23
N TYR A 519 -9.67 -3.81 -4.24
CA TYR A 519 -8.35 -4.43 -4.09
C TYR A 519 -7.39 -4.15 -5.25
N GLN A 520 -7.92 -3.86 -6.43
CA GLN A 520 -7.17 -3.51 -7.63
C GLN A 520 -6.48 -2.14 -7.54
N THR A 521 -6.88 -1.29 -6.59
CA THR A 521 -6.35 0.07 -6.41
C THR A 521 -5.54 0.17 -5.13
N LEU A 522 -4.21 0.23 -5.25
CA LEU A 522 -3.25 0.26 -4.12
C LEU A 522 -3.02 1.68 -3.57
N ASP A 523 -4.10 2.42 -3.40
CA ASP A 523 -4.06 3.76 -2.80
C ASP A 523 -3.82 3.70 -1.28
N LEU A 524 -3.77 4.87 -0.64
CA LEU A 524 -3.49 4.98 0.79
C LEU A 524 -4.45 4.13 1.66
N ALA A 525 -5.72 4.03 1.27
CA ALA A 525 -6.71 3.25 1.99
C ALA A 525 -6.40 1.74 1.91
N MET A 526 -6.07 1.23 0.73
CA MET A 526 -5.66 -0.16 0.56
C MET A 526 -4.34 -0.47 1.28
N GLN A 527 -3.37 0.45 1.24
CA GLN A 527 -2.12 0.32 2.00
C GLN A 527 -2.36 0.22 3.51
N LEU A 528 -3.29 1.01 4.05
CA LEU A 528 -3.71 0.94 5.45
C LEU A 528 -4.40 -0.40 5.75
N ASN A 529 -5.29 -0.86 4.86
CA ASN A 529 -6.00 -2.13 5.00
C ASN A 529 -5.04 -3.33 5.05
N LEU A 530 -4.17 -3.47 4.05
CA LEU A 530 -3.18 -4.55 3.99
C LEU A 530 -2.21 -4.52 5.17
N GLY A 531 -1.82 -3.32 5.60
CA GLY A 531 -0.95 -3.13 6.76
C GLY A 531 -1.61 -3.47 8.09
N THR A 532 -2.91 -3.21 8.23
CA THR A 532 -3.69 -3.47 9.45
C THR A 532 -4.01 -4.96 9.58
N PHE A 533 -4.45 -5.60 8.50
CA PHE A 533 -4.76 -7.04 8.48
C PHE A 533 -3.53 -7.95 8.32
N GLU A 534 -2.31 -7.41 8.42
CA GLU A 534 -1.12 -8.25 8.61
C GLU A 534 -1.05 -8.86 10.01
N TYR A 535 -1.54 -8.13 11.02
CA TYR A 535 -1.52 -8.54 12.42
C TYR A 535 -2.53 -9.67 12.67
N ASN A 536 -2.45 -10.25 13.87
CA ASN A 536 -3.27 -11.41 14.27
C ASN A 536 -3.10 -12.59 13.29
N ARG A 537 -1.84 -12.92 12.97
CA ARG A 537 -1.45 -13.98 12.02
C ARG A 537 -2.02 -13.83 10.60
N ARG A 538 -2.32 -12.61 10.15
CA ARG A 538 -2.97 -12.35 8.86
C ARG A 538 -4.25 -13.18 8.66
N CYS A 539 -4.97 -13.47 9.74
CA CYS A 539 -6.16 -14.30 9.65
C CYS A 539 -7.34 -13.58 8.97
N GLY A 540 -7.25 -12.25 8.81
CA GLY A 540 -8.30 -11.40 8.22
C GLY A 540 -9.40 -10.98 9.19
N TYR A 541 -9.24 -11.31 10.48
CA TYR A 541 -10.09 -10.90 11.60
C TYR A 541 -9.25 -10.18 12.65
N LEU A 542 -9.72 -9.02 13.11
CA LEU A 542 -9.10 -8.27 14.20
C LEU A 542 -10.16 -7.95 15.24
N LEU A 543 -9.91 -8.29 16.51
CA LEU A 543 -10.87 -8.04 17.58
C LEU A 543 -11.00 -6.53 17.81
N LYS A 544 -12.24 -6.04 17.88
CA LYS A 544 -12.50 -4.62 18.17
C LYS A 544 -12.08 -4.27 19.60
N PRO A 545 -11.71 -3.00 19.86
CA PRO A 545 -11.48 -2.50 21.23
C PRO A 545 -12.65 -2.82 22.17
N GLU A 546 -12.37 -3.01 23.46
CA GLU A 546 -13.35 -3.45 24.46
C GLU A 546 -14.61 -2.55 24.50
N PHE A 547 -14.43 -1.23 24.43
CA PHE A 547 -15.51 -0.24 24.46
C PHE A 547 -16.45 -0.30 23.25
N MET A 548 -16.01 -0.94 22.16
CA MET A 548 -16.82 -1.16 20.95
C MET A 548 -17.56 -2.50 20.96
N ARG A 549 -17.44 -3.27 22.04
CA ARG A 549 -18.06 -4.60 22.20
C ARG A 549 -18.97 -4.67 23.42
N ARG A 550 -18.57 -4.04 24.52
CA ARG A 550 -19.34 -4.07 25.78
C ARG A 550 -20.71 -3.42 25.68
N LYS A 551 -21.74 -4.14 26.15
CA LYS A 551 -23.15 -3.69 26.17
C LYS A 551 -23.37 -2.50 27.10
N ASP A 552 -22.64 -2.44 28.21
CA ASP A 552 -22.77 -1.43 29.27
C ASP A 552 -21.95 -0.16 29.05
N ARG A 553 -21.12 -0.11 28.00
CA ARG A 553 -20.27 1.05 27.67
C ARG A 553 -20.79 1.77 26.44
N ARG A 554 -20.67 3.10 26.40
CA ARG A 554 -20.93 3.90 25.20
C ARG A 554 -19.63 4.54 24.75
N LEU A 555 -19.39 4.53 23.45
CA LEU A 555 -18.27 5.23 22.83
C LEU A 555 -18.84 6.23 21.85
N ASP A 556 -18.44 7.49 21.97
CA ASP A 556 -18.61 8.48 20.92
C ASP A 556 -17.35 8.49 20.04
N PRO A 557 -17.44 8.04 18.77
CA PRO A 557 -16.34 8.12 17.81
C PRO A 557 -15.75 9.50 17.60
N PHE A 558 -16.46 10.59 17.97
CA PHE A 558 -15.99 11.97 17.85
C PHE A 558 -15.47 12.56 19.17
N ALA A 559 -15.33 11.75 20.22
CA ALA A 559 -14.79 12.21 21.49
C ALA A 559 -13.38 12.83 21.33
N GLU A 560 -13.26 14.11 21.66
CA GLU A 560 -11.97 14.83 21.67
C GLU A 560 -11.26 14.73 23.02
N SER A 561 -11.98 14.37 24.10
CA SER A 561 -11.44 14.22 25.44
C SER A 561 -11.15 12.75 25.77
N THR A 562 -10.35 12.52 26.80
CA THR A 562 -10.11 11.15 27.30
C THR A 562 -11.43 10.53 27.76
N VAL A 563 -11.70 9.31 27.31
CA VAL A 563 -12.91 8.57 27.67
C VAL A 563 -12.65 7.78 28.95
N ASP A 564 -13.60 7.83 29.89
CA ASP A 564 -13.46 7.12 31.17
C ASP A 564 -13.26 5.61 30.96
N GLY A 565 -12.27 5.04 31.67
CA GLY A 565 -11.82 3.67 31.51
C GLY A 565 -10.90 3.38 30.31
N ILE A 566 -10.61 4.35 29.44
CA ILE A 566 -9.61 4.21 28.36
C ILE A 566 -8.32 4.92 28.78
N ILE A 567 -7.20 4.19 28.78
CA ILE A 567 -5.88 4.77 28.99
C ILE A 567 -5.41 5.40 27.67
N ALA A 568 -5.51 6.73 27.60
CA ALA A 568 -4.98 7.48 26.47
C ALA A 568 -3.44 7.43 26.43
N GLY A 569 -2.88 7.52 25.23
CA GLY A 569 -1.44 7.42 25.00
C GLY A 569 -0.81 8.75 24.56
N SER A 570 0.51 8.84 24.72
CA SER A 570 1.35 9.85 24.09
C SER A 570 2.45 9.15 23.30
N LEU A 571 2.73 9.66 22.09
CA LEU A 571 3.71 9.07 21.19
C LEU A 571 4.56 10.17 20.57
N SER A 572 5.86 9.95 20.47
CA SER A 572 6.71 10.75 19.59
C SER A 572 7.57 9.87 18.70
N VAL A 573 7.71 10.27 17.43
CA VAL A 573 8.55 9.58 16.45
C VAL A 573 9.56 10.56 15.89
N THR A 574 10.85 10.29 16.08
CA THR A 574 11.94 11.01 15.44
C THR A 574 12.51 10.17 14.30
N VAL A 575 12.46 10.70 13.08
CA VAL A 575 13.08 10.05 11.92
C VAL A 575 14.56 10.44 11.86
N LEU A 576 15.46 9.49 12.15
CA LEU A 576 16.90 9.78 12.21
C LEU A 576 17.54 9.67 10.83
N SER A 577 17.41 8.51 10.19
CA SER A 577 18.04 8.23 8.89
C SER A 577 17.29 7.15 8.10
N GLY A 578 17.56 7.05 6.80
CA GLY A 578 17.15 5.94 5.95
C GLY A 578 18.36 5.18 5.38
N GLN A 579 18.16 3.93 4.98
CA GLN A 579 19.19 3.08 4.37
C GLN A 579 18.63 2.39 3.14
N LEU A 580 19.38 2.47 2.04
CA LEU A 580 19.10 1.81 0.77
C LEU A 580 17.67 2.09 0.25
N LEU A 581 17.18 3.33 0.44
CA LEU A 581 15.83 3.72 0.05
C LEU A 581 15.63 3.59 -1.46
N THR A 582 16.60 4.04 -2.25
CA THR A 582 16.52 3.99 -3.71
C THR A 582 17.91 3.92 -4.34
N ASP A 583 18.01 3.24 -5.47
CA ASP A 583 19.23 3.13 -6.28
C ASP A 583 19.40 4.33 -7.24
N LYS A 584 18.38 5.19 -7.31
CA LYS A 584 18.40 6.45 -8.04
C LYS A 584 19.04 7.54 -7.19
N ARG A 585 19.65 8.51 -7.87
CA ARG A 585 20.11 9.74 -7.22
C ARG A 585 18.99 10.77 -7.26
N CYS A 586 18.22 10.85 -6.19
CA CYS A 586 17.14 11.83 -6.00
C CYS A 586 17.08 12.28 -4.54
N GLY A 587 16.36 13.37 -4.29
CA GLY A 587 16.00 13.76 -2.93
C GLY A 587 14.97 12.80 -2.34
N THR A 588 15.03 12.58 -1.02
CA THR A 588 14.04 11.77 -0.29
C THR A 588 13.54 12.49 0.96
N TYR A 589 12.32 12.18 1.38
CA TYR A 589 11.73 12.63 2.65
C TYR A 589 10.84 11.53 3.24
N VAL A 590 10.50 11.65 4.51
CA VAL A 590 9.64 10.70 5.23
C VAL A 590 8.42 11.42 5.79
N GLU A 591 7.24 10.84 5.61
CA GLU A 591 5.99 11.25 6.25
C GLU A 591 5.62 10.27 7.35
N VAL A 592 5.07 10.80 8.45
CA VAL A 592 4.57 10.01 9.58
C VAL A 592 3.13 10.44 9.88
N ASP A 593 2.18 9.63 9.46
CA ASP A 593 0.76 9.87 9.68
C ASP A 593 0.22 8.95 10.81
N MET A 594 -0.84 9.39 11.48
CA MET A 594 -1.63 8.56 12.40
C MET A 594 -3.08 8.50 11.92
N PHE A 595 -3.67 7.31 11.96
CA PHE A 595 -5.06 7.02 11.62
C PHE A 595 -5.70 6.35 12.83
N GLY A 596 -6.85 6.86 13.27
CA GLY A 596 -7.59 6.34 14.42
C GLY A 596 -8.94 7.05 14.52
N LEU A 597 -9.37 7.39 15.72
CA LEU A 597 -10.47 8.34 15.90
C LEU A 597 -10.16 9.67 15.19
N PRO A 598 -11.17 10.50 14.86
CA PRO A 598 -10.95 11.81 14.26
C PRO A 598 -10.01 12.69 15.10
N ALA A 599 -10.13 12.64 16.43
CA ALA A 599 -9.26 13.36 17.37
C ALA A 599 -7.79 12.88 17.36
N ASP A 600 -7.56 11.62 16.99
CA ASP A 600 -6.23 10.98 16.95
C ASP A 600 -5.59 11.07 15.56
N THR A 601 -6.40 11.30 14.53
CA THR A 601 -5.96 11.27 13.14
C THR A 601 -5.16 12.52 12.80
N VAL A 602 -3.90 12.32 12.41
CA VAL A 602 -3.00 13.39 11.96
C VAL A 602 -2.42 12.99 10.61
N ARG A 603 -2.69 13.78 9.57
CA ARG A 603 -2.29 13.49 8.20
C ARG A 603 -1.55 14.66 7.56
N LYS A 604 -0.51 14.37 6.79
CA LYS A 604 0.27 15.36 6.00
C LYS A 604 0.85 16.51 6.82
N LYS A 605 0.87 16.39 8.15
CA LYS A 605 1.40 17.41 9.07
C LYS A 605 2.87 17.15 9.38
N PHE A 606 3.21 15.89 9.63
CA PHE A 606 4.55 15.49 10.03
C PHE A 606 5.29 14.90 8.84
N ARG A 607 6.22 15.71 8.32
CA ARG A 607 7.04 15.39 7.17
C ARG A 607 8.43 15.93 7.39
N THR A 608 9.44 15.11 7.11
CA THR A 608 10.82 15.56 7.18
C THR A 608 11.17 16.50 6.03
N ARG A 609 12.19 17.31 6.22
CA ARG A 609 12.92 17.98 5.13
C ARG A 609 13.40 16.97 4.11
N VAL A 610 13.49 17.44 2.87
CA VAL A 610 14.06 16.66 1.77
C VAL A 610 15.58 16.63 1.93
N VAL A 611 16.17 15.43 1.96
CA VAL A 611 17.62 15.25 1.85
C VAL A 611 17.95 15.06 0.37
N PRO A 612 18.56 16.04 -0.31
CA PRO A 612 18.75 15.99 -1.75
C PRO A 612 19.84 15.01 -2.15
N ASN A 613 19.67 14.38 -3.33
CA ASN A 613 20.71 13.60 -4.02
C ASN A 613 21.33 12.46 -3.20
N ASN A 614 20.62 11.90 -2.22
CA ASN A 614 21.09 10.79 -1.40
C ASN A 614 19.97 9.78 -1.13
N GLY A 615 19.94 8.71 -1.93
CA GLY A 615 19.04 7.56 -1.76
C GLY A 615 19.64 6.40 -0.95
N ILE A 616 20.94 6.44 -0.65
CA ILE A 616 21.67 5.32 -0.04
C ILE A 616 21.64 5.38 1.48
N ASN A 617 21.87 6.56 2.07
CA ASN A 617 21.93 6.74 3.52
C ASN A 617 21.53 8.17 3.98
N PRO A 618 20.37 8.70 3.58
CA PRO A 618 19.95 10.04 4.00
C PRO A 618 19.82 10.11 5.53
N VAL A 619 20.32 11.21 6.12
CA VAL A 619 20.16 11.53 7.55
C VAL A 619 19.26 12.75 7.64
N TYR A 620 18.09 12.59 8.25
CA TYR A 620 17.09 13.65 8.35
C TYR A 620 17.35 14.53 9.58
N GLY A 621 17.61 13.91 10.74
CA GLY A 621 18.05 14.59 11.97
C GLY A 621 17.07 15.68 12.43
N GLU A 622 15.77 15.35 12.44
CA GLU A 622 14.68 16.28 12.72
C GLU A 622 14.25 16.27 14.20
N GLU A 623 13.47 17.27 14.59
CA GLU A 623 12.74 17.25 15.85
C GLU A 623 11.71 16.11 15.89
N PRO A 624 11.37 15.60 17.09
CA PRO A 624 10.34 14.57 17.22
C PRO A 624 8.99 15.04 16.69
N PHE A 625 8.32 14.19 15.91
CA PHE A 625 6.91 14.35 15.58
C PHE A 625 6.07 13.89 16.77
N ILE A 626 5.38 14.81 17.42
CA ILE A 626 4.69 14.57 18.70
C ILE A 626 3.18 14.41 18.48
N PHE A 627 2.67 13.23 18.81
CA PHE A 627 1.25 12.92 18.97
C PHE A 627 0.94 13.03 20.47
N LYS A 628 0.68 14.26 20.93
CA LYS A 628 0.60 14.58 22.38
C LYS A 628 -0.44 13.74 23.11
N LYS A 629 -1.61 13.55 22.50
CA LYS A 629 -2.76 12.83 23.05
C LYS A 629 -3.34 11.93 21.98
N VAL A 630 -3.35 10.64 22.24
CA VAL A 630 -4.03 9.59 21.46
C VAL A 630 -5.14 9.04 22.36
N VAL A 631 -6.38 9.43 22.09
CA VAL A 631 -7.58 9.14 22.87
C VAL A 631 -7.87 7.64 22.92
N LEU A 632 -7.79 6.94 21.77
CA LEU A 632 -8.02 5.50 21.71
C LEU A 632 -6.85 4.76 21.02
N PRO A 633 -5.76 4.48 21.76
CA PRO A 633 -4.57 3.84 21.19
C PRO A 633 -4.83 2.47 20.55
N GLU A 634 -5.77 1.68 21.07
CA GLU A 634 -6.10 0.34 20.53
C GLU A 634 -6.63 0.37 19.10
N LEU A 635 -7.25 1.49 18.69
CA LEU A 635 -7.79 1.67 17.35
C LEU A 635 -6.83 2.42 16.41
N ALA A 636 -5.74 2.98 16.96
CA ALA A 636 -4.83 3.86 16.23
C ALA A 636 -3.68 3.10 15.55
N MET A 637 -3.42 3.46 14.29
CA MET A 637 -2.36 2.95 13.44
C MET A 637 -1.47 4.11 12.97
N ILE A 638 -0.15 3.91 13.03
CA ILE A 638 0.85 4.83 12.47
C ILE A 638 1.24 4.34 11.08
N ARG A 639 1.32 5.24 10.12
CA ARG A 639 1.90 4.98 8.80
C ARG A 639 3.15 5.82 8.61
N ILE A 640 4.28 5.15 8.39
CA ILE A 640 5.56 5.78 8.06
C ILE A 640 5.82 5.52 6.57
N ALA A 641 6.04 6.56 5.78
CA ALA A 641 6.25 6.42 4.34
C ALA A 641 7.43 7.26 3.86
N ALA A 642 8.35 6.63 3.12
CA ALA A 642 9.45 7.30 2.46
C ALA A 642 9.05 7.65 1.02
N HIS A 643 9.32 8.88 0.61
CA HIS A 643 8.99 9.39 -0.72
C HIS A 643 10.24 9.97 -1.39
N GLU A 644 10.27 9.90 -2.71
CA GLU A 644 11.16 10.72 -3.52
C GLU A 644 10.65 12.16 -3.52
N GLU A 645 11.54 13.13 -3.77
CA GLU A 645 11.22 14.55 -3.90
C GLU A 645 10.11 14.83 -4.93
N SER A 646 9.98 13.97 -5.95
CA SER A 646 8.89 13.98 -6.94
C SER A 646 7.50 13.65 -6.38
N GLY A 647 7.41 13.20 -5.12
CA GLY A 647 6.20 12.67 -4.49
C GLY A 647 6.03 11.16 -4.66
N ARG A 648 6.84 10.50 -5.50
CA ARG A 648 6.75 9.05 -5.73
C ARG A 648 7.05 8.28 -4.45
N LEU A 649 6.14 7.38 -4.08
CA LEU A 649 6.32 6.49 -2.94
C LEU A 649 7.51 5.55 -3.19
N VAL A 650 8.43 5.50 -2.25
CA VAL A 650 9.56 4.55 -2.23
C VAL A 650 9.13 3.27 -1.51
N GLY A 651 8.48 3.44 -0.36
CA GLY A 651 7.91 2.37 0.43
C GLY A 651 7.31 2.90 1.73
N HIS A 652 6.46 2.10 2.35
CA HIS A 652 5.77 2.48 3.59
C HIS A 652 5.79 1.34 4.61
N ARG A 653 5.36 1.66 5.84
CA ARG A 653 5.08 0.68 6.89
C ARG A 653 3.89 1.16 7.72
N VAL A 654 2.99 0.25 8.06
CA VAL A 654 1.83 0.50 8.94
C VAL A 654 2.06 -0.27 10.24
N LEU A 655 1.93 0.40 11.38
CA LEU A 655 2.28 -0.10 12.71
C LEU A 655 1.16 0.25 13.71
N PRO A 656 0.67 -0.68 14.54
CA PRO A 656 -0.29 -0.38 15.58
C PRO A 656 0.38 0.47 16.67
N VAL A 657 -0.36 1.41 17.26
CA VAL A 657 0.13 2.17 18.41
C VAL A 657 0.31 1.26 19.63
N VAL A 658 -0.61 0.32 19.83
CA VAL A 658 -0.50 -0.74 20.84
C VAL A 658 0.43 -1.84 20.35
N GLY A 659 1.50 -2.10 21.10
CA GLY A 659 2.55 -3.05 20.74
C GLY A 659 3.75 -2.43 20.00
N LEU A 660 3.72 -1.13 19.71
CA LEU A 660 4.89 -0.39 19.23
C LEU A 660 5.98 -0.33 20.31
N CYS A 661 7.20 -0.77 19.97
CA CYS A 661 8.33 -0.78 20.89
C CYS A 661 9.09 0.56 20.85
N PRO A 662 9.35 1.24 21.98
CA PRO A 662 10.13 2.49 22.01
C PRO A 662 11.63 2.26 21.85
N GLY A 663 12.35 3.37 21.81
CA GLY A 663 13.79 3.44 21.67
C GLY A 663 14.24 3.51 20.21
N TYR A 664 15.50 3.18 19.97
CA TYR A 664 16.08 3.18 18.64
C TYR A 664 15.71 1.91 17.88
N ARG A 665 14.90 2.06 16.83
CA ARG A 665 14.31 0.94 16.06
C ARG A 665 14.56 1.08 14.58
N HIS A 666 14.96 -0.01 13.94
CA HIS A 666 14.90 -0.10 12.49
C HIS A 666 13.49 -0.49 12.04
N VAL A 667 13.00 0.17 10.99
CA VAL A 667 11.72 -0.11 10.36
C VAL A 667 11.97 -0.47 8.91
N ASN A 668 11.73 -1.73 8.56
CA ASN A 668 11.84 -2.21 7.19
C ASN A 668 10.62 -1.76 6.39
N LEU A 669 10.86 -1.10 5.26
CA LEU A 669 9.81 -0.59 4.39
C LEU A 669 9.21 -1.69 3.52
N ARG A 670 8.00 -1.42 3.04
CA ARG A 670 7.20 -2.30 2.20
C ARG A 670 6.81 -1.58 0.91
N THR A 671 6.59 -2.34 -0.15
CA THR A 671 5.93 -1.84 -1.36
C THR A 671 4.46 -1.54 -1.08
N ASP A 672 3.79 -0.93 -2.05
CA ASP A 672 2.35 -0.62 -2.02
C ASP A 672 1.47 -1.89 -1.89
N LEU A 673 2.02 -3.07 -2.27
CA LEU A 673 1.40 -4.39 -2.11
C LEU A 673 1.63 -5.00 -0.71
N GLY A 674 2.35 -4.32 0.18
CA GLY A 674 2.75 -4.88 1.46
C GLY A 674 3.86 -5.92 1.38
N LEU A 675 4.66 -5.95 0.29
CA LEU A 675 5.81 -6.86 0.18
C LEU A 675 7.09 -6.19 0.72
N PRO A 676 7.96 -6.92 1.44
CA PRO A 676 9.12 -6.30 2.09
C PRO A 676 10.21 -5.85 1.11
N LEU A 677 10.81 -4.70 1.40
CA LEU A 677 11.92 -4.11 0.65
C LEU A 677 13.24 -4.21 1.42
N PRO A 678 14.40 -4.28 0.72
CA PRO A 678 15.72 -4.14 1.35
C PRO A 678 16.05 -2.66 1.66
N ALA A 679 15.05 -1.91 2.14
CA ALA A 679 15.11 -0.50 2.48
C ALA A 679 14.59 -0.32 3.91
N SER A 680 15.29 0.46 4.73
CA SER A 680 14.94 0.65 6.14
C SER A 680 15.05 2.10 6.57
N LEU A 681 14.35 2.43 7.65
CA LEU A 681 14.51 3.68 8.40
C LEU A 681 15.04 3.36 9.79
N LEU A 682 15.85 4.24 10.37
CA LEU A 682 16.16 4.24 11.79
C LEU A 682 15.37 5.35 12.47
N LEU A 683 14.61 4.98 13.50
CA LEU A 683 13.73 5.88 14.24
C LEU A 683 14.12 5.89 15.72
N LEU A 684 13.84 6.99 16.41
CA LEU A 684 13.68 7.00 17.86
C LEU A 684 12.19 7.12 18.17
N VAL A 685 11.64 6.11 18.82
CA VAL A 685 10.23 6.04 19.22
C VAL A 685 10.13 6.26 20.71
N VAL A 686 9.21 7.10 21.17
CA VAL A 686 8.90 7.24 22.60
C VAL A 686 7.40 7.05 22.76
N VAL A 687 7.02 6.14 23.65
CA VAL A 687 5.62 5.88 24.03
C VAL A 687 5.46 6.10 25.53
N LYS A 688 4.34 6.71 25.92
CA LYS A 688 3.98 6.97 27.32
C LYS A 688 2.47 6.89 27.48
N ASP A 689 2.01 6.69 28.70
CA ASP A 689 0.61 6.99 29.03
C ASP A 689 0.41 8.51 29.05
N TYR A 690 -0.74 8.96 28.55
CA TYR A 690 -1.07 10.37 28.53
C TYR A 690 -1.50 10.83 29.91
N VAL A 691 -0.74 11.76 30.48
CA VAL A 691 -1.10 12.47 31.70
C VAL A 691 -1.43 13.92 31.33
N PRO A 692 -2.62 14.44 31.64
CA PRO A 692 -2.94 15.85 31.44
C PRO A 692 -1.97 16.75 32.23
N ASP A 693 -1.50 17.84 31.62
CA ASP A 693 -0.48 18.74 32.22
C ASP A 693 -0.86 19.20 33.65
N ARG A 694 -2.16 19.42 33.92
CA ARG A 694 -2.68 19.82 35.25
C ARG A 694 -2.57 18.74 36.34
N LEU A 695 -2.38 17.48 35.96
CA LEU A 695 -2.30 16.33 36.87
C LEU A 695 -0.89 15.73 36.93
N SER A 696 0.09 16.35 36.28
CA SER A 696 1.46 15.81 36.19
C SER A 696 2.10 15.60 37.57
N GLU A 697 2.01 16.60 38.46
CA GLU A 697 2.56 16.51 39.82
C GLU A 697 1.90 15.40 40.65
N LEU A 698 0.57 15.25 40.50
CA LEU A 698 -0.18 14.18 41.17
C LEU A 698 0.24 12.80 40.64
N ALA A 699 0.40 12.66 39.32
CA ALA A 699 0.83 11.40 38.72
C ALA A 699 2.26 11.01 39.15
N GLU A 700 3.19 11.97 39.22
CA GLU A 700 4.55 11.75 39.75
C GLU A 700 4.54 11.32 41.22
N ALA A 701 3.69 11.95 42.04
CA ALA A 701 3.51 11.56 43.44
C ALA A 701 2.94 10.14 43.59
N LEU A 702 1.98 9.75 42.73
CA LEU A 702 1.44 8.39 42.72
C LEU A 702 2.44 7.35 42.22
N ALA A 703 3.29 7.70 41.25
CA ALA A 703 4.32 6.80 40.74
C ALA A 703 5.46 6.56 41.76
N ASN A 704 5.77 7.54 42.61
CA ASN A 704 6.77 7.40 43.66
C ASN A 704 6.38 8.14 44.96
N PRO A 705 5.47 7.56 45.78
CA PRO A 705 4.95 8.22 46.97
C PRO A 705 6.01 8.40 48.07
N ILE A 706 7.00 7.51 48.12
CA ILE A 706 8.10 7.58 49.09
C ILE A 706 8.97 8.81 48.82
N LYS A 707 9.33 9.06 47.56
CA LYS A 707 10.11 10.24 47.17
C LYS A 707 9.34 11.52 47.47
N TYR A 708 8.06 11.57 47.12
CA TYR A 708 7.20 12.74 47.36
C TYR A 708 7.11 13.08 48.85
N GLN A 709 6.84 12.08 49.70
CA GLN A 709 6.80 12.29 51.16
C GLN A 709 8.16 12.74 51.70
N SER A 710 9.26 12.13 51.24
CA SER A 710 10.62 12.52 51.67
C SER A 710 10.96 13.98 51.31
N GLU A 711 10.51 14.47 50.16
CA GLU A 711 10.71 15.87 49.77
C GLU A 711 9.85 16.83 50.60
N LEU A 712 8.63 16.44 50.96
CA LEU A 712 7.79 17.20 51.90
C LEU A 712 8.42 17.26 53.29
N ASP A 713 8.85 16.13 53.83
CA ASP A 713 9.50 16.05 55.15
C ASP A 713 10.78 16.89 55.18
N LYS A 714 11.56 16.90 54.10
CA LYS A 714 12.75 17.76 53.96
C LYS A 714 12.39 19.25 53.99
N ARG A 715 11.32 19.65 53.30
CA ARG A 715 10.85 21.04 53.30
C ARG A 715 10.33 21.45 54.67
N GLU A 716 9.58 20.59 55.33
CA GLU A 716 9.10 20.80 56.70
C GLU A 716 10.28 20.95 57.67
N HIS A 717 11.29 20.07 57.58
CA HIS A 717 12.49 20.16 58.42
C HIS A 717 13.32 21.43 58.16
N GLN A 718 13.42 21.88 56.91
CA GLN A 718 14.08 23.14 56.56
C GLN A 718 13.28 24.37 57.04
N LEU A 719 11.94 24.28 57.05
CA LEU A 719 11.05 25.34 57.56
C LEU A 719 11.02 25.39 59.09
N ALA A 720 11.19 24.26 59.78
CA ALA A 720 11.29 24.19 61.23
C ALA A 720 12.44 25.08 61.76
N VAL A 721 13.60 25.08 61.09
CA VAL A 721 14.74 25.96 61.43
C VAL A 721 14.40 27.45 61.39
N LEU A 722 13.41 27.86 60.59
CA LEU A 722 12.97 29.26 60.45
C LEU A 722 11.78 29.62 61.35
N THR A 723 11.15 28.64 62.00
CA THR A 723 9.91 28.81 62.77
C THR A 723 10.03 28.37 64.23
N GLU A 724 11.08 27.63 64.59
CA GLU A 724 11.44 27.36 65.98
C GLU A 724 12.03 28.63 66.62
N ASP A 725 11.16 29.37 67.32
CA ASP A 725 11.57 30.41 68.26
C ASP A 725 12.49 29.82 69.32
N THR A 726 13.66 30.44 69.48
CA THR A 726 14.65 30.13 70.52
C THR A 726 14.00 30.12 71.91
N VAL A 727 13.82 28.93 72.49
CA VAL A 727 13.70 28.74 73.94
C VAL A 727 14.91 27.94 74.41
N PRO A 728 15.73 28.44 75.38
CA PRO A 728 16.94 27.74 75.81
C PRO A 728 16.60 26.42 76.52
N PRO A 729 17.48 25.40 76.43
CA PRO A 729 17.22 24.08 77.00
C PRO A 729 17.45 24.07 78.51
N ASP A 730 16.46 23.58 79.27
CA ASP A 730 16.70 23.02 80.60
C ASP A 730 17.19 21.56 80.43
N GLU A 731 18.50 21.36 80.51
CA GLU A 731 19.11 20.07 80.84
C GLU A 731 18.92 19.80 82.35
N PRO A 732 18.76 18.53 82.84
CA PRO A 732 19.84 17.56 82.66
C PRO A 732 19.48 16.05 82.73
N ARG A 733 20.20 15.21 81.97
CA ARG A 733 21.21 14.24 82.46
C ARG A 733 21.48 13.10 81.46
N ARG A 734 22.74 13.13 80.99
CA ARG A 734 23.59 12.06 80.45
C ARG A 734 23.25 10.61 80.87
N ALA A 735 23.32 9.72 79.88
CA ALA A 735 24.13 8.51 79.95
C ALA A 735 24.83 8.27 78.59
N ALA A 736 26.13 7.97 78.64
CA ALA A 736 27.05 7.91 77.50
C ALA A 736 27.13 6.49 76.88
N PRO A 737 27.81 6.33 75.71
CA PRO A 737 27.63 5.24 74.75
C PRO A 737 28.76 4.19 74.77
N ALA A 738 28.60 3.13 73.98
CA ALA A 738 29.65 2.22 73.53
C ALA A 738 29.29 1.75 72.10
N HIS A 739 30.16 1.58 71.11
CA HIS A 739 31.57 1.86 70.89
C HIS A 739 31.77 1.82 69.35
N ALA A 740 32.68 2.65 68.83
CA ALA A 740 33.07 2.78 67.42
C ALA A 740 33.85 1.54 66.86
N PRO A 741 34.25 1.47 65.57
CA PRO A 741 35.33 2.35 65.06
C PRO A 741 35.19 2.91 63.62
N ALA A 742 36.13 3.81 63.36
CA ALA A 742 36.27 4.88 62.38
C ALA A 742 36.72 4.50 60.94
N PRO A 743 36.70 5.48 60.00
CA PRO A 743 37.15 5.39 58.59
C PRO A 743 38.56 5.99 58.37
N ILE A 744 39.09 5.88 57.14
CA ILE A 744 40.27 6.67 56.67
C ILE A 744 39.90 7.42 55.38
N LYS A 745 40.11 8.76 55.41
CA LYS A 745 40.09 9.73 54.30
C LYS A 745 41.51 9.89 53.72
N HIS A 746 41.62 10.47 52.52
CA HIS A 746 42.54 11.60 52.30
C HIS A 746 42.03 12.55 51.21
N GLU A 747 42.21 13.84 51.50
CA GLU A 747 41.75 15.05 50.81
C GLU A 747 42.73 15.54 49.72
N ASN A 748 42.28 16.42 48.82
CA ASN A 748 42.87 17.77 48.69
C ASN A 748 42.06 18.75 47.81
N MET A 749 42.18 20.03 48.19
CA MET A 749 41.45 21.25 47.78
C MET A 749 41.96 21.93 46.49
N ASN A 750 41.11 22.72 45.83
CA ASN A 750 41.22 24.18 45.54
C ASN A 750 40.10 24.57 44.55
N ASP A 751 39.03 25.28 44.93
CA ASP A 751 38.83 26.74 45.04
C ASP A 751 38.90 27.54 43.71
N GLY A 752 37.86 28.36 43.46
CA GLY A 752 37.70 29.17 42.25
C GLY A 752 36.24 29.57 41.90
N SER A 753 35.61 30.37 42.76
CA SER A 753 34.33 31.11 42.57
C SER A 753 34.41 32.19 41.44
N PRO A 754 33.37 33.03 41.10
CA PRO A 754 32.00 33.12 41.67
C PRO A 754 30.82 33.43 40.69
N SER A 755 29.58 33.21 41.18
CA SER A 755 28.33 34.03 41.10
C SER A 755 27.84 34.62 39.74
N LYS A 756 26.54 34.58 39.41
CA LYS A 756 25.47 35.40 40.03
C LYS A 756 24.03 34.95 39.68
N LEU A 757 23.19 35.09 40.70
CA LEU A 757 21.73 35.25 40.74
C LEU A 757 21.22 36.33 39.75
N ALA A 758 20.18 36.06 38.96
CA ALA A 758 18.74 36.32 39.20
C ALA A 758 18.34 37.80 39.37
N ILE A 759 17.42 38.28 38.52
CA ILE A 759 16.09 38.86 38.85
C ILE A 759 15.43 39.45 37.57
N GLU A 760 14.10 39.32 37.53
CA GLU A 760 13.07 39.87 36.63
C GLU A 760 13.27 41.39 36.33
N GLU A 761 12.64 42.07 35.37
CA GLU A 761 11.20 42.16 35.08
C GLU A 761 10.96 43.14 33.90
N SER A 762 9.72 43.16 33.39
CA SER A 762 9.02 44.33 32.82
C SER A 762 8.94 44.58 31.30
N LYS A 763 7.67 44.59 30.87
CA LYS A 763 7.08 44.99 29.58
C LYS A 763 7.29 46.49 29.27
N LYS A 764 7.27 46.83 27.98
CA LYS A 764 6.61 48.08 27.50
C LYS A 764 6.17 48.00 26.04
N ILE A 765 4.95 48.51 25.82
CA ILE A 765 4.33 48.96 24.56
C ILE A 765 4.68 50.45 24.40
N ILE A 766 4.75 50.96 23.15
CA ILE A 766 4.20 52.26 22.68
C ILE A 766 4.31 52.34 21.13
N GLU A 767 3.21 52.79 20.52
CA GLU A 767 2.95 53.18 19.10
C GLU A 767 3.78 54.43 18.69
N SER A 768 3.93 54.88 17.43
CA SER A 768 2.91 55.21 16.41
C SER A 768 3.55 55.70 15.10
N GLU A 769 2.84 55.46 13.98
CA GLU A 769 2.62 56.24 12.73
C GLU A 769 3.74 57.09 12.06
N ILE A 770 3.77 57.08 10.71
CA ILE A 770 3.50 58.26 9.83
C ILE A 770 3.91 58.02 8.33
N ILE A 771 2.94 58.31 7.44
CA ILE A 771 2.99 58.81 6.04
C ILE A 771 3.32 57.88 4.84
N SER A 772 2.29 57.73 4.00
CA SER A 772 2.36 57.45 2.55
C SER A 772 2.51 58.74 1.73
N SER A 773 3.32 58.71 0.67
CA SER A 773 3.05 59.47 -0.56
C SER A 773 3.90 58.95 -1.74
N THR A 774 3.20 58.29 -2.67
CA THR A 774 3.15 58.52 -4.13
C THR A 774 4.33 59.22 -4.82
N THR A 775 4.86 58.60 -5.88
CA THR A 775 4.95 59.23 -7.21
C THR A 775 4.94 58.20 -8.34
N SER A 776 4.11 58.54 -9.32
CA SER A 776 3.84 57.91 -10.62
C SER A 776 4.95 58.15 -11.64
N ASN A 777 5.00 57.32 -12.69
CA ASN A 777 4.68 57.78 -14.05
C ASN A 777 4.57 56.61 -15.05
N ALA A 778 3.50 56.68 -15.82
CA ALA A 778 3.22 55.93 -17.03
C ALA A 778 4.01 56.50 -18.23
N VAL A 779 4.00 55.79 -19.36
CA VAL A 779 3.61 56.27 -20.70
C VAL A 779 3.90 55.18 -21.76
N THR A 780 2.80 54.67 -22.32
CA THR A 780 2.46 54.32 -23.72
C THR A 780 3.45 53.71 -24.72
N GLY A 781 2.95 52.79 -25.55
CA GLY A 781 3.22 52.84 -27.00
C GLY A 781 3.45 51.52 -27.75
N ASP A 782 2.36 50.83 -28.11
CA ASP A 782 1.96 50.48 -29.48
C ASP A 782 2.93 49.76 -30.46
N LYS A 783 2.55 48.55 -30.94
CA LYS A 783 2.20 48.25 -32.36
C LYS A 783 2.15 46.75 -32.72
N ASN A 784 0.99 46.38 -33.31
CA ASN A 784 0.75 45.49 -34.46
C ASN A 784 1.43 44.11 -34.58
N SER A 785 0.62 43.07 -34.71
CA SER A 785 0.60 42.27 -35.95
C SER A 785 -0.78 41.66 -36.19
N GLN A 786 -1.15 41.63 -37.46
CA GLN A 786 -2.48 41.42 -38.02
C GLN A 786 -3.03 40.00 -37.90
N ASP A 787 -4.35 40.00 -37.82
CA ASP A 787 -5.28 38.97 -38.25
C ASP A 787 -5.10 38.60 -39.74
N GLN A 788 -4.99 37.30 -40.03
CA GLN A 788 -5.42 36.71 -41.29
C GLN A 788 -6.01 35.34 -40.98
N GLY A 789 -7.33 35.29 -40.88
CA GLY A 789 -8.09 34.09 -41.13
C GLY A 789 -7.94 33.68 -42.60
N ASP A 790 -7.62 32.41 -42.83
CA ASP A 790 -7.84 31.79 -44.13
C ASP A 790 -8.43 30.39 -43.94
N LYS A 791 -9.61 30.22 -44.54
CA LYS A 791 -10.30 28.93 -44.68
C LYS A 791 -9.45 28.00 -45.53
N LYS A 792 -9.07 26.84 -45.00
CA LYS A 792 -8.74 25.66 -45.80
C LYS A 792 -9.51 24.44 -45.32
N THR A 793 -10.62 24.23 -46.02
CA THR A 793 -11.02 22.98 -46.68
C THR A 793 -10.36 21.68 -46.21
N ASN A 794 -11.21 20.68 -45.93
CA ASN A 794 -10.97 19.24 -46.05
C ASN A 794 -9.68 18.89 -46.82
N GLY A 795 -8.69 18.38 -46.10
CA GLY A 795 -7.50 17.75 -46.64
C GLY A 795 -7.04 16.68 -45.67
N THR A 796 -7.20 15.43 -46.06
CA THR A 796 -6.58 14.26 -45.46
C THR A 796 -5.07 14.43 -45.41
N ASP A 797 -4.49 14.70 -44.24
CA ASP A 797 -3.04 14.61 -44.05
C ASP A 797 -2.74 13.30 -43.32
N GLU A 798 -2.54 12.25 -44.11
CA GLU A 798 -1.85 11.04 -43.65
C GLU A 798 -0.43 11.45 -43.24
N SER A 799 -0.17 11.48 -41.94
CA SER A 799 1.20 11.52 -41.39
C SER A 799 1.93 10.23 -41.78
N LEU A 800 2.41 10.17 -43.01
CA LEU A 800 3.23 9.10 -43.56
C LEU A 800 4.60 9.11 -42.86
N ALA A 801 5.06 7.93 -42.44
CA ALA A 801 6.33 7.76 -41.73
C ALA A 801 7.51 8.36 -42.51
N GLU A 802 8.59 8.73 -41.81
CA GLU A 802 9.80 9.34 -42.41
C GLU A 802 10.29 8.54 -43.63
N THR A 803 10.56 9.23 -44.74
CA THR A 803 11.12 8.59 -45.94
C THR A 803 12.55 8.11 -45.69
N LEU A 804 12.96 7.05 -46.39
CA LEU A 804 14.31 6.49 -46.28
C LEU A 804 15.41 7.54 -46.50
N GLU A 805 15.20 8.51 -47.41
CA GLU A 805 16.13 9.60 -47.68
C GLU A 805 16.32 10.55 -46.48
N THR A 806 15.24 10.79 -45.72
CA THR A 806 15.26 11.62 -44.51
C THR A 806 16.04 10.90 -43.39
N LEU A 807 15.83 9.59 -43.26
CA LEU A 807 16.55 8.76 -42.29
C LEU A 807 18.05 8.66 -42.61
N LEU A 808 18.41 8.51 -43.89
CA LEU A 808 19.81 8.44 -44.34
C LEU A 808 20.54 9.78 -44.21
N SER A 809 19.83 10.91 -44.24
CA SER A 809 20.39 12.25 -44.02
C SER A 809 20.36 12.71 -42.55
N SER A 810 19.94 11.82 -41.63
CA SER A 810 19.81 12.11 -40.20
C SER A 810 21.14 12.44 -39.52
N LYS A 811 21.05 13.20 -38.43
CA LYS A 811 22.21 13.60 -37.61
C LYS A 811 23.04 12.39 -37.14
N VAL A 812 22.39 11.27 -36.85
CA VAL A 812 23.04 10.03 -36.40
C VAL A 812 23.96 9.43 -37.47
N VAL A 813 23.55 9.47 -38.75
CA VAL A 813 24.37 9.01 -39.88
C VAL A 813 25.57 9.93 -40.08
N LYS A 814 25.34 11.24 -40.14
CA LYS A 814 26.39 12.26 -40.32
C LYS A 814 27.45 12.21 -39.22
N GLU A 815 27.05 12.01 -37.96
CA GLU A 815 27.97 11.87 -36.84
C GLU A 815 28.84 10.61 -36.96
N LYS A 816 28.26 9.49 -37.39
CA LYS A 816 28.98 8.21 -37.57
C LYS A 816 29.94 8.25 -38.75
N GLU A 817 29.56 8.89 -39.84
CA GLU A 817 30.43 9.15 -41.00
C GLU A 817 31.62 10.04 -40.62
N ALA A 818 31.38 11.14 -39.90
CA ALA A 818 32.44 12.03 -39.42
C ALA A 818 33.38 11.36 -38.40
N GLU A 819 32.87 10.40 -37.61
CA GLU A 819 33.68 9.60 -36.69
C GLU A 819 34.55 8.58 -37.43
N LEU A 820 33.99 7.89 -38.44
CA LEU A 820 34.72 6.97 -39.29
C LEU A 820 35.84 7.68 -40.06
N ALA A 821 35.56 8.85 -40.65
CA ALA A 821 36.55 9.66 -41.35
C ALA A 821 37.73 10.03 -40.45
N ARG A 822 37.46 10.52 -39.23
CA ARG A 822 38.50 10.85 -38.23
C ARG A 822 39.35 9.63 -37.84
N LYS A 823 38.75 8.44 -37.72
CA LYS A 823 39.50 7.23 -37.37
C LYS A 823 40.31 6.68 -38.54
N LEU A 824 39.81 6.78 -39.77
CA LEU A 824 40.56 6.45 -40.98
C LEU A 824 41.78 7.37 -41.14
N ASP A 825 41.61 8.68 -40.92
CA ASP A 825 42.73 9.63 -40.95
C ASP A 825 43.76 9.35 -39.85
N ALA A 826 43.30 9.04 -38.63
CA ALA A 826 44.20 8.65 -37.54
C ALA A 826 44.95 7.35 -37.84
N LEU A 827 44.31 6.40 -38.52
CA LEU A 827 44.93 5.14 -38.94
C LEU A 827 45.98 5.38 -40.03
N ARG A 828 45.66 6.18 -41.05
CA ARG A 828 46.60 6.57 -42.13
C ARG A 828 47.83 7.29 -41.57
N ARG A 829 47.63 8.26 -40.66
CA ARG A 829 48.72 8.97 -39.97
C ARG A 829 49.61 8.05 -39.11
N LYS A 830 49.05 6.95 -38.57
CA LYS A 830 49.84 5.94 -37.85
C LYS A 830 50.67 5.09 -38.81
N CYS A 831 50.08 4.64 -39.91
CA CYS A 831 50.79 3.89 -40.95
C CYS A 831 51.93 4.72 -41.58
N ASP A 832 51.73 6.03 -41.76
CA ASP A 832 52.76 6.94 -42.28
C ASP A 832 53.90 7.19 -41.28
N LYS A 833 53.62 7.13 -39.97
CA LYS A 833 54.64 7.22 -38.91
C LYS A 833 55.51 5.98 -38.81
N GLU A 834 54.97 4.80 -39.08
CA GLU A 834 55.71 3.53 -39.06
C GLU A 834 56.62 3.31 -40.29
N LYS A 835 56.49 4.14 -41.33
CA LYS A 835 57.34 4.08 -42.55
C LYS A 835 58.68 4.84 -42.48
N LYS A 836 59.04 5.50 -41.36
CA LYS A 836 60.33 6.21 -41.21
C LYS A 836 61.38 5.36 -40.46
N PRO A 837 62.65 5.25 -40.93
CA PRO A 837 63.67 4.47 -40.24
C PRO A 837 64.40 5.32 -39.18
N ALA A 838 64.59 4.80 -37.97
CA ALA A 838 65.57 5.32 -37.02
C ALA A 838 66.10 4.19 -36.13
N SER A 839 67.42 4.13 -36.01
CA SER A 839 68.23 3.05 -35.46
C SER A 839 68.43 3.09 -33.94
N SER A 840 68.73 1.90 -33.39
CA SER A 840 69.65 1.61 -32.28
C SER A 840 69.16 1.64 -30.81
N LYS A 841 69.11 0.41 -30.25
CA LYS A 841 69.45 -0.08 -28.89
C LYS A 841 68.47 0.09 -27.72
N PHE A 842 67.67 -0.97 -27.56
CA PHE A 842 67.33 -1.76 -26.36
C PHE A 842 67.53 -1.19 -24.93
N TYR A 843 66.41 -1.12 -24.18
CA TYR A 843 66.24 -1.81 -22.88
C TYR A 843 64.79 -2.34 -22.76
N VAL A 844 64.66 -3.51 -22.13
CA VAL A 844 63.52 -4.45 -22.15
C VAL A 844 62.39 -4.05 -21.19
N SER A 845 61.12 -4.34 -21.54
CA SER A 845 60.06 -4.75 -20.60
C SER A 845 58.89 -5.44 -21.31
N ASN A 846 58.73 -6.73 -21.02
CA ASN A 846 57.68 -7.65 -21.50
C ASN A 846 56.25 -7.14 -21.24
N LYS A 847 55.51 -6.69 -22.28
CA LYS A 847 54.06 -6.45 -22.16
C LYS A 847 53.30 -6.22 -23.48
N LEU A 848 53.30 -7.10 -24.48
CA LEU A 848 52.28 -7.02 -25.56
C LEU A 848 52.09 -8.22 -26.50
N VAL A 849 51.86 -9.45 -25.99
CA VAL A 849 51.39 -10.57 -26.87
C VAL A 849 50.23 -11.34 -26.23
N LYS A 850 49.26 -10.64 -25.64
CA LYS A 850 48.02 -11.27 -25.13
C LYS A 850 46.76 -10.40 -25.27
N LYS A 851 46.74 -9.55 -26.30
CA LYS A 851 45.54 -8.80 -26.68
C LYS A 851 45.36 -8.99 -28.18
N LEU A 852 44.39 -9.84 -28.53
CA LEU A 852 43.83 -10.15 -29.86
C LEU A 852 43.78 -11.65 -30.19
N SER A 853 43.61 -12.52 -29.20
CA SER A 853 42.96 -13.81 -29.44
C SER A 853 42.12 -14.18 -28.23
N SER A 854 40.79 -14.18 -28.43
CA SER A 854 39.72 -14.85 -27.69
C SER A 854 38.47 -13.98 -27.56
N LYS A 855 37.61 -14.06 -28.59
CA LYS A 855 36.15 -14.08 -28.41
C LYS A 855 35.56 -14.99 -29.49
N ASN A 856 35.60 -16.30 -29.23
CA ASN A 856 34.67 -17.22 -29.86
C ASN A 856 33.34 -17.16 -29.11
N ILE A 857 32.30 -16.88 -29.88
CA ILE A 857 30.94 -17.30 -29.63
C ILE A 857 30.87 -18.73 -30.17
N VAL A 858 30.49 -19.70 -29.33
CA VAL A 858 29.99 -21.03 -29.71
C VAL A 858 28.78 -21.28 -28.80
N GLY A 859 27.62 -21.75 -29.27
CA GLY A 859 27.25 -22.12 -30.62
C GLY A 859 25.90 -22.86 -30.66
N ALA A 860 25.48 -23.18 -31.89
CA ALA A 860 24.68 -24.30 -32.35
C ALA A 860 24.91 -24.35 -33.87
N GLY A 861 25.32 -25.41 -34.58
CA GLY A 861 25.78 -26.77 -34.28
C GLY A 861 26.14 -27.45 -35.62
N GLY A 862 27.07 -28.42 -35.61
CA GLY A 862 27.43 -29.35 -36.72
C GLY A 862 28.23 -28.71 -37.87
N ALA A 863 29.27 -29.29 -38.49
CA ALA A 863 29.87 -30.63 -38.50
C ALA A 863 31.31 -30.54 -39.12
N GLY A 864 32.13 -31.57 -38.90
CA GLY A 864 33.22 -32.00 -39.81
C GLY A 864 34.61 -31.32 -39.71
N GLU A 865 35.61 -32.11 -39.26
CA GLU A 865 36.97 -32.36 -39.83
C GLU A 865 37.65 -31.24 -40.64
N GLY A 866 38.92 -30.83 -40.50
CA GLY A 866 40.18 -31.41 -40.01
C GLY A 866 41.29 -30.82 -40.92
N ALA A 867 42.42 -30.32 -40.38
CA ALA A 867 43.74 -30.18 -41.03
C ALA A 867 44.64 -29.18 -40.29
N GLU A 868 45.87 -29.63 -40.01
CA GLU A 868 46.99 -28.90 -39.44
C GLU A 868 47.83 -28.13 -40.50
N GLU A 869 48.51 -27.10 -39.99
CA GLU A 869 49.80 -26.52 -40.38
C GLU A 869 50.02 -25.74 -41.71
N GLY A 870 50.75 -24.62 -41.56
CA GLY A 870 51.39 -23.88 -42.65
C GLY A 870 51.72 -22.42 -42.30
N ALA A 871 52.86 -22.16 -41.66
CA ALA A 871 53.39 -20.81 -41.43
C ALA A 871 54.05 -20.22 -42.70
N GLY A 872 53.87 -18.92 -42.95
CA GLY A 872 54.63 -18.19 -43.98
C GLY A 872 54.35 -16.69 -43.96
N GLY A 873 55.37 -15.88 -43.69
CA GLY A 873 55.27 -14.43 -43.54
C GLY A 873 55.14 -13.65 -44.85
N ALA A 874 54.39 -12.54 -44.80
CA ALA A 874 54.46 -11.42 -45.75
C ALA A 874 54.19 -10.11 -45.00
N GLY A 875 55.13 -9.17 -45.08
CA GLY A 875 55.20 -7.98 -44.24
C GLY A 875 54.37 -6.77 -44.69
N GLY A 876 54.16 -5.87 -43.74
CA GLY A 876 54.22 -4.41 -43.89
C GLY A 876 53.07 -3.66 -44.59
N ALA A 877 52.54 -4.17 -45.70
CA ALA A 877 51.54 -3.43 -46.50
C ALA A 877 50.10 -3.99 -46.37
N GLY A 878 49.95 -5.32 -46.18
CA GLY A 878 48.64 -5.98 -46.10
C GLY A 878 47.87 -5.72 -44.80
N GLY A 879 48.56 -5.47 -43.68
CA GLY A 879 47.93 -5.28 -42.37
C GLY A 879 47.14 -3.97 -42.23
N ALA A 880 47.61 -2.87 -42.85
CA ALA A 880 46.93 -1.58 -42.81
C ALA A 880 45.62 -1.59 -43.62
N ALA A 881 45.64 -2.22 -44.81
CA ALA A 881 44.47 -2.37 -45.66
C ALA A 881 43.41 -3.28 -45.01
N ALA A 882 43.84 -4.37 -44.37
CA ALA A 882 42.94 -5.25 -43.61
C ALA A 882 42.29 -4.53 -42.41
N LEU A 883 43.04 -3.70 -41.67
CA LEU A 883 42.50 -2.94 -40.55
C LEU A 883 41.56 -1.80 -41.00
N GLU A 884 41.87 -1.14 -42.13
CA GLU A 884 40.98 -0.16 -42.76
C GLU A 884 39.66 -0.80 -43.22
N ARG A 885 39.73 -2.01 -43.82
CA ARG A 885 38.55 -2.80 -44.21
C ARG A 885 37.69 -3.17 -42.99
N GLU A 886 38.29 -3.70 -41.93
CA GLU A 886 37.58 -4.08 -40.71
C GLU A 886 36.90 -2.87 -40.05
N LEU A 887 37.59 -1.71 -40.02
CA LEU A 887 37.05 -0.48 -39.46
C LEU A 887 35.85 0.03 -40.27
N ARG A 888 35.94 0.03 -41.61
CA ARG A 888 34.84 0.43 -42.51
C ARG A 888 33.61 -0.49 -42.34
N LEU A 889 33.80 -1.81 -42.28
CA LEU A 889 32.71 -2.77 -42.05
C LEU A 889 32.05 -2.57 -40.68
N ARG A 890 32.85 -2.35 -39.63
CA ARG A 890 32.34 -2.12 -38.27
C ARG A 890 31.47 -0.88 -38.18
N TYR A 891 31.84 0.21 -38.84
CA TYR A 891 31.05 1.43 -38.87
C TYR A 891 29.82 1.29 -39.76
N HIS A 892 29.92 0.60 -40.90
CA HIS A 892 28.76 0.25 -41.72
C HIS A 892 27.69 -0.47 -40.88
N HIS A 893 28.05 -1.56 -40.19
CA HIS A 893 27.11 -2.27 -39.31
C HIS A 893 26.59 -1.40 -38.17
N ALA A 894 27.44 -0.57 -37.55
CA ALA A 894 27.03 0.32 -36.46
C ALA A 894 26.03 1.40 -36.91
N THR A 895 26.21 1.97 -38.10
CA THR A 895 25.32 2.99 -38.68
C THR A 895 23.95 2.40 -38.99
N TYR A 896 23.89 1.26 -39.67
CA TYR A 896 22.61 0.62 -40.00
C TYR A 896 21.90 0.05 -38.77
N ALA A 897 22.62 -0.43 -37.76
CA ALA A 897 22.01 -0.81 -36.48
C ALA A 897 21.41 0.39 -35.72
N ALA A 898 22.03 1.56 -35.81
CA ALA A 898 21.49 2.79 -35.22
C ALA A 898 20.25 3.29 -35.99
N LEU A 899 20.27 3.21 -37.32
CA LEU A 899 19.12 3.54 -38.18
C LEU A 899 17.94 2.60 -37.95
N GLU A 900 18.15 1.28 -37.92
CA GLU A 900 17.10 0.30 -37.63
C GLU A 900 16.47 0.55 -36.25
N LYS A 901 17.30 0.91 -35.25
CA LYS A 901 16.81 1.29 -33.92
C LYS A 901 15.98 2.58 -33.97
N ALA A 902 16.38 3.58 -34.75
CA ALA A 902 15.63 4.82 -34.92
C ALA A 902 14.25 4.56 -35.55
N VAL A 903 14.19 3.79 -36.63
CA VAL A 903 12.94 3.39 -37.30
C VAL A 903 11.99 2.64 -36.36
N ARG A 904 12.51 1.71 -35.55
CA ARG A 904 11.68 1.00 -34.56
C ARG A 904 11.18 1.91 -33.43
N THR A 905 11.96 2.92 -33.06
CA THR A 905 11.59 3.88 -32.03
C THR A 905 10.50 4.84 -32.54
N ASP A 906 10.64 5.31 -33.78
CA ASP A 906 9.64 6.12 -34.47
C ASP A 906 8.31 5.35 -34.63
N HIS A 907 8.38 4.09 -35.08
CA HIS A 907 7.22 3.20 -35.15
C HIS A 907 6.48 3.12 -33.83
N HIS A 908 7.22 2.92 -32.73
CA HIS A 908 6.63 2.82 -31.40
C HIS A 908 5.95 4.12 -30.97
N HIS A 909 6.56 5.29 -31.24
CA HIS A 909 5.96 6.59 -30.93
C HIS A 909 4.69 6.85 -31.72
N GLN A 910 4.68 6.55 -33.03
CA GLN A 910 3.51 6.77 -33.88
C GLN A 910 2.35 5.81 -33.54
N MET A 911 2.67 4.55 -33.21
CA MET A 911 1.67 3.59 -32.72
C MET A 911 1.07 4.01 -31.38
N LYS A 912 1.88 4.58 -30.48
CA LYS A 912 1.42 5.13 -29.21
C LYS A 912 0.54 6.37 -29.42
N ALA A 913 0.94 7.30 -30.29
CA ALA A 913 0.16 8.50 -30.60
C ALA A 913 -1.23 8.15 -31.17
N LEU A 914 -1.33 7.13 -32.05
CA LEU A 914 -2.62 6.63 -32.54
C LEU A 914 -3.49 6.03 -31.43
N ALA A 915 -2.90 5.38 -30.43
CA ALA A 915 -3.64 4.84 -29.29
C ALA A 915 -4.14 5.97 -28.37
N ASP A 916 -3.31 6.97 -28.10
CA ASP A 916 -3.67 8.14 -27.29
C ASP A 916 -4.79 8.97 -27.96
N LEU A 917 -4.75 9.12 -29.30
CA LEU A 917 -5.82 9.77 -30.08
C LEU A 917 -7.15 9.01 -30.01
N LEU A 918 -7.12 7.68 -30.16
CA LEU A 918 -8.32 6.85 -30.01
C LEU A 918 -8.97 7.03 -28.64
N GLU A 919 -8.17 7.04 -27.58
CA GLU A 919 -8.67 7.22 -26.22
C GLU A 919 -9.24 8.63 -26.00
N GLY A 920 -8.58 9.65 -26.55
CA GLY A 920 -9.06 11.04 -26.53
C GLY A 920 -10.42 11.21 -27.23
N GLU A 921 -10.56 10.68 -28.44
CA GLU A 921 -11.81 10.74 -29.20
C GLU A 921 -12.95 9.94 -28.56
N LYS A 922 -12.66 8.75 -28.00
CA LYS A 922 -13.65 7.99 -27.20
C LYS A 922 -14.16 8.81 -26.03
N LYS A 923 -13.26 9.45 -25.29
CA LYS A 923 -13.61 10.31 -24.16
C LYS A 923 -14.48 11.49 -24.59
N GLU A 924 -14.20 12.10 -25.73
CA GLU A 924 -15.01 13.20 -26.28
C GLU A 924 -16.42 12.74 -26.66
N ILE A 925 -16.54 11.61 -27.35
CA ILE A 925 -17.84 11.00 -27.72
C ILE A 925 -18.66 10.70 -26.47
N LEU A 926 -18.06 10.06 -25.46
CA LEU A 926 -18.73 9.72 -24.21
C LEU A 926 -19.18 10.98 -23.45
N ASN A 927 -18.36 12.03 -23.42
CA ASN A 927 -18.73 13.31 -22.82
C ASN A 927 -19.88 14.00 -23.57
N ARG A 928 -19.87 13.98 -24.90
CA ARG A 928 -20.94 14.54 -25.74
C ARG A 928 -22.26 13.82 -25.51
N LEU A 929 -22.24 12.48 -25.47
CA LEU A 929 -23.42 11.66 -25.18
C LEU A 929 -23.91 11.85 -23.75
N ALA A 930 -23.02 12.00 -22.77
CA ALA A 930 -23.39 12.30 -21.39
C ALA A 930 -24.06 13.68 -21.25
N ASN A 931 -23.61 14.68 -22.01
CA ASN A 931 -24.22 16.01 -22.03
C ASN A 931 -25.58 16.02 -22.72
N SER A 932 -25.69 15.37 -23.89
CA SER A 932 -26.99 15.18 -24.58
C SER A 932 -27.99 14.45 -23.68
N ARG A 933 -27.57 13.39 -22.97
CA ARG A 933 -28.42 12.70 -21.99
C ARG A 933 -28.90 13.63 -20.87
N LYS A 934 -28.03 14.50 -20.35
CA LYS A 934 -28.42 15.48 -19.32
C LYS A 934 -29.44 16.48 -19.86
N GLU A 935 -29.32 16.90 -21.11
CA GLU A 935 -30.28 17.80 -21.77
C GLU A 935 -31.63 17.12 -22.01
N ASP A 936 -31.63 15.87 -22.51
CA ASP A 936 -32.84 15.08 -22.74
C ASP A 936 -33.60 14.82 -21.44
N VAL A 937 -32.88 14.50 -20.35
CA VAL A 937 -33.46 14.31 -19.02
C VAL A 937 -34.01 15.63 -18.44
N LYS A 938 -33.33 16.77 -18.69
CA LYS A 938 -33.82 18.10 -18.30
C LYS A 938 -35.06 18.52 -19.10
N ALA A 939 -35.11 18.21 -20.39
CA ALA A 939 -36.26 18.48 -21.25
C ALA A 939 -37.48 17.63 -20.83
N LEU A 940 -37.26 16.40 -20.38
CA LEU A 940 -38.30 15.54 -19.82
C LEU A 940 -38.89 16.12 -18.53
N ALA A 941 -38.07 16.73 -17.67
CA ALA A 941 -38.52 17.37 -16.43
C ALA A 941 -39.38 18.64 -16.65
N LYS A 942 -39.38 19.22 -17.85
CA LYS A 942 -40.17 20.41 -18.20
C LYS A 942 -41.57 20.10 -18.75
N LYS A 943 -41.91 18.82 -18.99
CA LYS A 943 -43.23 18.41 -19.48
C LYS A 943 -44.16 18.09 -18.29
N THR A 944 -45.16 18.93 -18.05
CA THR A 944 -45.95 18.98 -16.80
C THR A 944 -47.15 18.04 -16.68
N ASN A 945 -47.29 16.98 -17.50
CA ASN A 945 -48.46 16.09 -17.44
C ASN A 945 -48.10 14.60 -17.67
N ARG A 946 -47.15 14.04 -16.93
CA ARG A 946 -46.82 12.60 -17.02
C ARG A 946 -46.63 11.97 -15.64
N ASP A 947 -47.05 10.71 -15.55
CA ASP A 947 -46.91 9.86 -14.35
C ASP A 947 -45.43 9.66 -13.97
N LYS A 948 -45.13 9.55 -12.68
CA LYS A 948 -43.78 9.45 -12.10
C LYS A 948 -43.05 8.19 -12.59
N ASP A 949 -43.79 7.09 -12.76
CA ASP A 949 -43.26 5.82 -13.27
C ASP A 949 -42.97 5.85 -14.77
N GLU A 950 -43.81 6.57 -15.54
CA GLU A 950 -43.58 6.79 -16.96
C GLU A 950 -42.33 7.66 -17.21
N ILE A 951 -42.12 8.69 -16.39
CA ILE A 951 -40.90 9.52 -16.42
C ILE A 951 -39.65 8.68 -16.12
N LEU A 952 -39.71 7.77 -15.14
CA LEU A 952 -38.60 6.88 -14.80
C LEU A 952 -38.29 5.89 -15.92
N ARG A 953 -39.32 5.30 -16.55
CA ARG A 953 -39.17 4.44 -17.72
C ARG A 953 -38.48 5.17 -18.88
N ILE A 954 -38.93 6.39 -19.20
CA ILE A 954 -38.34 7.19 -20.28
C ILE A 954 -36.90 7.60 -19.95
N LYS A 955 -36.57 7.92 -18.69
CA LYS A 955 -35.17 8.17 -18.27
C LYS A 955 -34.27 6.96 -18.49
N ARG A 956 -34.75 5.74 -18.21
CA ARG A 956 -34.01 4.49 -18.46
C ARG A 956 -33.85 4.24 -19.96
N GLU A 957 -34.88 4.49 -20.75
CA GLU A 957 -34.83 4.33 -22.21
C GLU A 957 -33.85 5.32 -22.85
N ILE A 958 -33.86 6.60 -22.43
CA ILE A 958 -32.87 7.60 -22.84
C ILE A 958 -31.45 7.15 -22.45
N HIS A 959 -31.28 6.55 -21.26
CA HIS A 959 -29.98 6.02 -20.83
C HIS A 959 -29.54 4.84 -21.71
N SER A 960 -30.40 3.84 -21.94
CA SER A 960 -30.11 2.67 -22.78
C SER A 960 -29.75 3.08 -24.21
N GLN A 961 -30.55 3.95 -24.83
CA GLN A 961 -30.30 4.47 -26.18
C GLN A 961 -29.02 5.32 -26.25
N SER A 962 -28.66 6.02 -25.17
CA SER A 962 -27.39 6.78 -25.09
C SER A 962 -26.19 5.82 -25.02
N VAL A 963 -26.32 4.73 -24.26
CA VAL A 963 -25.29 3.68 -24.16
C VAL A 963 -25.13 2.95 -25.48
N GLU A 964 -26.21 2.48 -26.11
CA GLU A 964 -26.17 1.80 -27.41
C GLU A 964 -25.53 2.65 -28.51
N ARG A 965 -25.88 3.95 -28.57
CA ARG A 965 -25.23 4.90 -29.49
C ARG A 965 -23.74 5.06 -29.19
N GLY A 966 -23.38 5.15 -27.91
CA GLY A 966 -21.98 5.18 -27.48
C GLY A 966 -21.21 3.93 -27.89
N VAL A 967 -21.81 2.75 -27.77
CA VAL A 967 -21.23 1.46 -28.17
C VAL A 967 -21.00 1.43 -29.69
N ALA A 968 -22.02 1.76 -30.47
CA ALA A 968 -21.93 1.75 -31.93
C ALA A 968 -20.86 2.72 -32.44
N GLU A 969 -20.78 3.91 -31.86
CA GLU A 969 -19.83 4.93 -32.29
C GLU A 969 -18.39 4.62 -31.86
N CYS A 970 -18.19 4.12 -30.62
CA CYS A 970 -16.88 3.64 -30.17
C CYS A 970 -16.40 2.43 -30.98
N CYS A 971 -17.29 1.47 -31.30
CA CYS A 971 -16.95 0.30 -32.13
C CYS A 971 -16.54 0.73 -33.55
N ARG A 972 -17.27 1.66 -34.16
CA ARG A 972 -16.91 2.23 -35.47
C ARG A 972 -15.53 2.89 -35.42
N LEU A 973 -15.25 3.61 -34.34
CA LEU A 973 -13.99 4.29 -34.14
C LEU A 973 -12.82 3.33 -33.94
N GLU A 974 -13.00 2.29 -33.14
CA GLU A 974 -12.01 1.23 -32.96
C GLU A 974 -11.68 0.52 -34.26
N GLN A 975 -12.68 0.22 -35.10
CA GLN A 975 -12.46 -0.38 -36.42
C GLN A 975 -11.69 0.57 -37.35
N ALA A 976 -11.98 1.87 -37.31
CA ALA A 976 -11.24 2.87 -38.09
C ALA A 976 -9.78 2.96 -37.65
N TYR A 977 -9.51 3.03 -36.35
CA TYR A 977 -8.16 3.09 -35.81
C TYR A 977 -7.40 1.76 -35.95
N ALA A 978 -8.09 0.62 -35.93
CA ALA A 978 -7.50 -0.67 -36.25
C ALA A 978 -6.96 -0.70 -37.69
N ARG A 979 -7.74 -0.22 -38.67
CA ARG A 979 -7.28 -0.07 -40.06
C ARG A 979 -6.09 0.87 -40.20
N ARG A 980 -6.10 2.02 -39.51
CA ARG A 980 -4.97 2.97 -39.49
C ARG A 980 -3.69 2.35 -38.90
N ARG A 981 -3.80 1.60 -37.79
CA ARG A 981 -2.67 0.88 -37.20
C ARG A 981 -2.09 -0.16 -38.14
N GLU A 982 -2.94 -0.91 -38.84
CA GLU A 982 -2.50 -1.91 -39.81
C GLU A 982 -1.79 -1.26 -41.01
N GLN A 983 -2.32 -0.15 -41.53
CA GLN A 983 -1.67 0.63 -42.59
C GLN A 983 -0.31 1.18 -42.14
N LEU A 984 -0.22 1.72 -40.92
CA LEU A 984 1.01 2.25 -40.36
C LEU A 984 2.07 1.16 -40.16
N ALA A 985 1.67 -0.02 -39.69
CA ALA A 985 2.55 -1.19 -39.55
C ALA A 985 3.09 -1.64 -40.92
N ARG A 986 2.23 -1.77 -41.93
CA ARG A 986 2.64 -2.11 -43.30
C ARG A 986 3.63 -1.08 -43.88
N HIS A 987 3.43 0.21 -43.59
CA HIS A 987 4.35 1.27 -44.03
C HIS A 987 5.74 1.13 -43.39
N HIS A 988 5.80 0.83 -42.09
CA HIS A 988 7.07 0.62 -41.39
C HIS A 988 7.79 -0.65 -41.84
N ASP A 989 7.06 -1.74 -42.10
CA ASP A 989 7.64 -2.96 -42.65
C ASP A 989 8.26 -2.71 -44.02
N LYS A 990 7.58 -1.95 -44.89
CA LYS A 990 8.12 -1.54 -46.19
C LYS A 990 9.38 -0.68 -46.03
N LEU A 991 9.39 0.24 -45.08
CA LEU A 991 10.55 1.10 -44.80
C LEU A 991 11.75 0.29 -44.28
N LEU A 992 11.52 -0.69 -43.39
CA LEU A 992 12.55 -1.61 -42.92
C LEU A 992 13.11 -2.46 -44.06
N GLN A 993 12.26 -2.99 -44.96
CA GLN A 993 12.71 -3.73 -46.13
C GLN A 993 13.57 -2.88 -47.07
N LEU A 994 13.18 -1.63 -47.32
CA LEU A 994 13.98 -0.70 -48.14
C LEU A 994 15.33 -0.38 -47.48
N LEU A 995 15.35 -0.20 -46.16
CA LEU A 995 16.57 0.04 -45.39
C LEU A 995 17.51 -1.18 -45.43
N LEU A 996 16.98 -2.39 -45.32
CA LEU A 996 17.78 -3.62 -45.44
C LEU A 996 18.36 -3.77 -46.85
N LYS A 997 17.55 -3.52 -47.89
CA LYS A 997 18.02 -3.54 -49.28
C LYS A 997 19.12 -2.50 -49.52
N HIS A 998 18.96 -1.29 -48.98
CA HIS A 998 19.96 -0.22 -49.07
C HIS A 998 21.26 -0.60 -48.33
N ARG A 999 21.16 -1.17 -47.12
CA ARG A 999 22.29 -1.70 -46.35
C ARG A 999 23.09 -2.71 -47.16
N ASP A 1000 22.42 -3.66 -47.78
CA ASP A 1000 23.09 -4.75 -48.49
C ASP A 1000 23.77 -4.23 -49.78
N GLN A 1001 23.14 -3.26 -50.48
CA GLN A 1001 23.75 -2.57 -51.62
C GLN A 1001 25.02 -1.78 -51.24
N GLU A 1002 24.98 -1.05 -50.13
CA GLU A 1002 26.15 -0.30 -49.63
C GLU A 1002 27.26 -1.22 -49.12
N LEU A 1003 26.91 -2.37 -48.53
CA LEU A 1003 27.88 -3.39 -48.13
C LEU A 1003 28.65 -3.93 -49.34
N VAL A 1004 27.96 -4.26 -50.42
CA VAL A 1004 28.59 -4.73 -51.67
C VAL A 1004 29.53 -3.67 -52.26
N LYS A 1005 29.14 -2.39 -52.23
CA LYS A 1005 30.02 -1.29 -52.67
C LYS A 1005 31.25 -1.16 -51.78
N LEU A 1006 31.08 -1.29 -50.47
CA LEU A 1006 32.16 -1.23 -49.49
C LEU A 1006 33.16 -2.38 -49.67
N GLU A 1007 32.67 -3.59 -49.95
CA GLU A 1007 33.49 -4.77 -50.22
C GLU A 1007 34.32 -4.62 -51.49
N ARG A 1008 33.72 -4.08 -52.57
CA ARG A 1008 34.42 -3.74 -53.81
C ARG A 1008 35.50 -2.68 -53.60
N LEU A 1009 35.23 -1.64 -52.81
CA LEU A 1009 36.20 -0.59 -52.46
C LEU A 1009 37.38 -1.09 -51.63
N CYS A 1010 37.20 -2.19 -50.87
CA CYS A 1010 38.23 -2.76 -50.02
C CYS A 1010 39.00 -3.94 -50.67
N GLY A 1011 38.86 -4.14 -51.99
CA GLY A 1011 39.68 -5.08 -52.76
C GLY A 1011 39.29 -6.55 -52.66
N GLY A 1012 38.05 -6.87 -52.30
CA GLY A 1012 37.53 -8.25 -52.37
C GLY A 1012 36.35 -8.34 -53.33
N ALA A 1013 36.54 -8.98 -54.49
CA ALA A 1013 35.43 -9.55 -55.23
C ALA A 1013 35.03 -10.89 -54.57
N PRO A 1014 33.74 -11.24 -54.50
CA PRO A 1014 33.32 -12.58 -54.12
C PRO A 1014 33.46 -13.50 -55.35
N GLU A 1015 34.26 -14.56 -55.23
CA GLU A 1015 34.13 -15.74 -56.08
C GLU A 1015 33.15 -16.70 -55.40
N GLY A 1016 32.07 -17.08 -56.11
CA GLY A 1016 31.12 -18.13 -55.73
C GLY A 1016 29.77 -17.62 -55.25
#